data_AF-A0A8H5H3D5-F1
#
_entry.id   AF-A0A8H5H3D5-F1
#
_cell.length_a   1.000
_cell.length_b   1.000
_cell.length_c   1.000
_cell.angle_alpha   90.00
_cell.angle_beta   90.00
_cell.angle_gamma   90.00
#
_symmetry.space_group_name_H-M   'P 1'
#
loop_
_entity.id
_entity.type
_entity.pdbx_description
1 polymer ?
#
loop_
_entity_poly.entity_id
_entity_poly.type
_entity_poly.pdbx_seq_one_letter_code
_entity_poly.pdbx_strand_id
1 'polypeptide(L)'
;MEGREFVKDDDGKGIWETSAHDAYVGQYPRLSELPVREPSSHHRAYMHHPRALNAPGNTAIVADVPIPEPGDNEIRISVHSVALNPIDPLYVANPQDAPGRVVGSDIAGTVEKVGKDVTQWSVGDRVAGFLQGATSVNPRPGGFAEFAILEADLAIRIPSAATFEEAATLPLCSLTAAQALFIRLGLHAPFPHTCAEAELGESPAILIYSAATSVGLLAVELARVARTASGKPYRIFATASEKHHQRLLDSGVDAVFDYRSPTWPEDVYKASGGISAALDCISEDESTMKISHTFGESGGTVAVLRQSAWHPEGHKDKVNVIYSAVWSGLGHEILYNGGTIPPSSSWRAFTVEFFKFLSAGSPTDASRFPIEPIPQRVMPGGLEAVVPDAFQLLGSGKVIERQHQGSEPWLQPISAEKLSVCYRTDDEGEIRLDTYSAPYGTWSSPITAEAITKGAISFADVIVDPITSTTYHIEARPSEEGRNTLINTKTGQELTPGKEWNVRTGVHEYGGAPAIVYNDFAFFSRFNDGRVYRVKEGREPEAVTPDSDKAHRFANFDVHPKHTHLLVSVLEDHTIDQPAAIVNSLCIINTNTKTVHPLVSGADFYASPKFSPDGTRLAWQQWFHPDMPWEGGQIHIGDIIIESDTVTVKNTVHIAGETKKISAAFPSWANNDTLIFTSDESGYINPWKYQNGKATALFPQPVEQEFGVPLWVLQFFPYAILDKAVKDGRSGLHIVDLTGVSAPQALDVPYVVINHIRSVSRETHEVVFTGEKVDEEASIIKCTIADLSSGSPTFTVLKPASVPPFSRDFVSTPQPMTFKAANGDPIHVVYYAPRTPDYSGSSIAGERPPCVLHVHGGPTGLTVQSLNWKVQYFTSRGWAWQVLDVNYGGSSGYGRDYIQRLVGNWGVVDVEDCIQAARIISSAPYNLVDPKRVVIRGGSAGGYTVLAALANAPDVTAFAAGTSSYGVSDLNPLVEHTHKFESRYLEKLVGGTSKEVPEVYKDRSPLNHADRIVAPLLVRQFLYLQFLRRVVLICGKILQGEIDRVVPKEQAELIYDGVKSRGGIIEYKLYLGEGHGWRQEKNIRDALERELQFYEGVLGLKN
;
A
#
# COMPACT_ATOMS: atom_id res chain seq x y z
N MET A 1 1.24 -51.68 -23.96
CA MET A 1 1.21 -53.11 -23.62
C MET A 1 1.70 -53.20 -22.18
N GLU A 2 0.92 -53.55 -21.16
CA GLU A 2 -0.35 -54.29 -21.07
C GLU A 2 -1.18 -53.79 -19.86
N GLY A 3 -2.51 -53.92 -19.90
CA GLY A 3 -3.35 -53.93 -18.70
C GLY A 3 -4.34 -52.78 -18.46
N ARG A 4 -5.15 -52.37 -19.45
CA ARG A 4 -6.46 -51.74 -19.17
C ARG A 4 -7.50 -52.28 -20.16
N GLU A 5 -8.51 -52.99 -19.65
CA GLU A 5 -9.63 -53.47 -20.46
C GLU A 5 -10.70 -52.38 -20.61
N PHE A 6 -11.19 -52.23 -21.84
CA PHE A 6 -12.23 -51.28 -22.22
C PHE A 6 -13.55 -52.06 -22.33
N VAL A 7 -14.51 -51.80 -21.44
CA VAL A 7 -15.84 -52.40 -21.51
C VAL A 7 -16.84 -51.34 -21.96
N LYS A 8 -17.65 -51.68 -22.98
CA LYS A 8 -18.75 -50.86 -23.49
C LYS A 8 -20.06 -51.36 -22.89
N ASP A 9 -20.94 -50.44 -22.52
CA ASP A 9 -22.35 -50.76 -22.24
C ASP A 9 -23.14 -50.96 -23.55
N ASP A 10 -24.37 -51.48 -23.42
CA ASP A 10 -25.27 -51.81 -24.54
C ASP A 10 -25.73 -50.59 -25.37
N ASP A 11 -25.33 -49.38 -25.00
CA ASP A 11 -25.58 -48.12 -25.72
C ASP A 11 -24.30 -47.44 -26.27
N GLY A 12 -23.15 -48.13 -26.20
CA GLY A 12 -21.95 -47.78 -26.95
C GLY A 12 -21.12 -46.62 -26.38
N LYS A 13 -21.24 -46.27 -25.09
CA LYS A 13 -20.39 -45.25 -24.45
C LYS A 13 -19.45 -45.91 -23.44
N GLY A 14 -18.13 -45.81 -23.67
CA GLY A 14 -17.12 -46.41 -22.79
C GLY A 14 -16.79 -45.51 -21.59
N ILE A 15 -16.69 -46.12 -20.40
CA ILE A 15 -16.24 -45.51 -19.14
C ILE A 15 -15.11 -46.37 -18.56
N TRP A 16 -14.13 -45.75 -17.91
CA TRP A 16 -13.05 -46.46 -17.20
C TRP A 16 -13.40 -46.59 -15.71
N GLU A 17 -13.72 -47.79 -15.24
CA GLU A 17 -13.95 -48.06 -13.81
C GLU A 17 -12.68 -48.59 -13.11
N THR A 18 -12.48 -48.19 -11.85
CA THR A 18 -11.53 -48.83 -10.93
C THR A 18 -12.28 -49.25 -9.66
N SER A 19 -12.08 -50.50 -9.25
CA SER A 19 -12.83 -51.21 -8.21
C SER A 19 -12.39 -50.86 -6.79
N ALA A 20 -13.35 -50.86 -5.88
CA ALA A 20 -13.18 -50.74 -4.43
C ALA A 20 -12.98 -52.11 -3.74
N HIS A 21 -12.33 -52.11 -2.57
CA HIS A 21 -12.68 -53.04 -1.48
C HIS A 21 -12.33 -52.52 -0.08
N ASP A 22 -13.35 -52.53 0.78
CA ASP A 22 -13.33 -52.28 2.22
C ASP A 22 -12.76 -53.47 3.02
N ALA A 23 -12.16 -53.18 4.18
CA ALA A 23 -12.55 -53.70 5.51
C ALA A 23 -11.42 -53.52 6.55
N TYR A 24 -11.65 -52.75 7.62
CA TYR A 24 -11.60 -53.20 9.03
C TYR A 24 -11.77 -52.00 9.99
N VAL A 25 -12.78 -52.11 10.85
CA VAL A 25 -13.12 -51.18 11.93
C VAL A 25 -12.32 -51.55 13.19
N GLY A 26 -11.71 -50.57 13.86
CA GLY A 26 -11.16 -50.76 15.21
C GLY A 26 -10.35 -49.58 15.78
N GLN A 27 -11.02 -48.78 16.62
CA GLN A 27 -10.47 -48.02 17.76
C GLN A 27 -9.37 -46.95 17.52
N TYR A 28 -9.77 -45.67 17.57
CA TYR A 28 -8.86 -44.52 17.72
C TYR A 28 -8.82 -44.02 19.17
N PRO A 29 -7.62 -43.73 19.72
CA PRO A 29 -7.42 -42.64 20.65
C PRO A 29 -6.68 -41.46 19.99
N ARG A 30 -7.27 -40.26 20.16
CA ARG A 30 -6.71 -38.89 20.19
C ARG A 30 -5.40 -38.61 19.42
N LEU A 31 -5.54 -37.85 18.34
CA LEU A 31 -4.45 -37.19 17.60
C LEU A 31 -3.99 -35.93 18.34
N SER A 32 -2.89 -36.04 19.08
CA SER A 32 -2.00 -34.92 19.40
C SER A 32 -0.59 -35.47 19.39
N GLU A 33 0.07 -35.42 18.22
CA GLU A 33 1.53 -35.42 18.01
C GLU A 33 1.85 -35.81 16.54
N LEU A 34 2.52 -34.89 15.82
CA LEU A 34 3.32 -35.00 14.58
C LEU A 34 2.98 -33.93 13.50
N PRO A 35 3.99 -33.50 12.71
CA PRO A 35 4.20 -32.11 12.32
C PRO A 35 3.41 -31.67 11.10
N VAL A 36 3.11 -30.37 11.06
CA VAL A 36 2.52 -29.65 9.93
C VAL A 36 3.36 -29.91 8.67
N ARG A 37 2.83 -30.71 7.76
CA ARG A 37 3.23 -30.67 6.34
C ARG A 37 2.64 -29.40 5.75
N GLU A 38 3.50 -28.57 5.18
CA GLU A 38 3.13 -27.37 4.41
C GLU A 38 2.07 -27.70 3.35
N PRO A 39 1.04 -26.85 3.14
CA PRO A 39 0.17 -26.97 1.99
C PRO A 39 0.96 -26.57 0.74
N SER A 40 1.04 -27.49 -0.23
CA SER A 40 1.60 -27.24 -1.55
C SER A 40 0.91 -26.04 -2.20
N SER A 41 1.67 -24.97 -2.43
CA SER A 41 1.23 -23.79 -3.16
C SER A 41 0.97 -24.17 -4.63
N HIS A 42 -0.29 -24.28 -5.03
CA HIS A 42 -0.64 -24.10 -6.44
C HIS A 42 -0.69 -22.60 -6.72
N HIS A 43 0.51 -22.03 -6.91
CA HIS A 43 0.71 -20.76 -7.57
C HIS A 43 0.04 -20.84 -8.94
N ARG A 44 -1.10 -20.18 -9.12
CA ARG A 44 -1.47 -19.68 -10.45
C ARG A 44 -0.37 -18.67 -10.81
N ALA A 45 0.53 -19.07 -11.69
CA ALA A 45 1.51 -18.17 -12.29
C ALA A 45 0.73 -17.03 -12.97
N TYR A 46 0.63 -15.89 -12.30
CA TYR A 46 0.49 -14.63 -12.98
C TYR A 46 1.70 -14.54 -13.89
N MET A 47 1.51 -14.50 -15.21
CA MET A 47 2.62 -14.24 -16.13
C MET A 47 3.13 -12.84 -15.80
N HIS A 48 4.22 -12.77 -15.04
CA HIS A 48 4.95 -11.53 -14.81
C HIS A 48 5.47 -11.10 -16.18
N HIS A 49 4.86 -10.07 -16.77
CA HIS A 49 5.44 -9.42 -17.93
C HIS A 49 6.61 -8.56 -17.43
N PRO A 50 7.84 -8.73 -17.94
CA PRO A 50 8.95 -7.90 -17.52
C PRO A 50 8.75 -6.45 -17.95
N ARG A 51 9.34 -5.53 -17.20
CA ARG A 51 9.24 -4.10 -17.44
C ARG A 51 10.44 -3.60 -18.24
N ALA A 52 10.16 -2.62 -19.10
CA ALA A 52 11.19 -1.92 -19.87
C ALA A 52 10.83 -0.45 -20.07
N LEU A 53 11.84 0.38 -20.29
CA LEU A 53 11.65 1.79 -20.62
C LEU A 53 11.37 1.92 -22.12
N ASN A 54 10.08 2.03 -22.45
CA ASN A 54 9.54 2.09 -23.79
C ASN A 54 9.39 3.54 -24.28
N ALA A 55 9.88 3.85 -25.48
CA ALA A 55 9.79 5.17 -26.10
C ALA A 55 8.64 5.24 -27.13
N PRO A 56 7.44 5.73 -26.78
CA PRO A 56 6.31 5.88 -27.71
C PRO A 56 6.45 7.08 -28.68
N GLY A 57 7.61 7.72 -28.75
CA GLY A 57 7.84 8.92 -29.54
C GLY A 57 8.98 9.76 -28.94
N ASN A 58 8.70 11.03 -28.66
CA ASN A 58 9.65 12.00 -28.09
C ASN A 58 9.77 11.93 -26.55
N THR A 59 9.31 10.83 -25.94
CA THR A 59 9.32 10.58 -24.50
C THR A 59 9.51 9.08 -24.26
N ALA A 60 9.74 8.70 -23.01
CA ALA A 60 9.87 7.32 -22.58
C ALA A 60 9.02 7.07 -21.34
N ILE A 61 8.44 5.88 -21.25
CA ILE A 61 7.58 5.43 -20.16
C ILE A 61 7.94 3.99 -19.77
N VAL A 62 7.81 3.66 -18.50
CA VAL A 62 7.92 2.26 -18.07
C VAL A 62 6.67 1.52 -18.56
N ALA A 63 6.88 0.40 -19.24
CA ALA A 63 5.81 -0.44 -19.76
C ALA A 63 6.14 -1.92 -19.63
N ASP A 64 5.12 -2.73 -19.48
CA ASP A 64 5.22 -4.18 -19.56
C ASP A 64 5.52 -4.58 -21.02
N VAL A 65 6.57 -5.37 -21.21
CA VAL A 65 6.98 -5.90 -22.51
C VAL A 65 7.09 -7.43 -22.46
N PRO A 66 6.95 -8.14 -23.59
CA PRO A 66 7.24 -9.57 -23.62
C PRO A 66 8.71 -9.84 -23.27
N ILE A 67 8.99 -10.95 -22.56
CA ILE A 67 10.37 -11.42 -22.37
C ILE A 67 10.96 -11.70 -23.76
N PRO A 68 12.09 -11.07 -24.14
CA PRO A 68 12.70 -11.33 -25.44
C PRO A 68 13.27 -12.76 -25.48
N GLU A 69 13.28 -13.38 -26.66
CA GLU A 69 13.85 -14.71 -26.86
C GLU A 69 15.15 -14.61 -27.65
N PRO A 70 16.27 -15.21 -27.19
CA PRO A 70 17.53 -15.15 -27.91
C PRO A 70 17.49 -15.98 -29.19
N GLY A 71 18.06 -15.46 -30.27
CA GLY A 71 18.36 -16.23 -31.47
C GLY A 71 19.48 -17.26 -31.27
N ASP A 72 19.81 -17.99 -32.33
CA ASP A 72 20.72 -19.14 -32.26
C ASP A 72 22.13 -18.79 -31.73
N ASN A 73 22.64 -17.59 -32.05
CA ASN A 73 23.97 -17.09 -31.67
C ASN A 73 23.92 -15.99 -30.60
N GLU A 74 22.80 -15.88 -29.87
CA GLU A 74 22.55 -14.82 -28.90
C GLU A 74 22.38 -15.40 -27.49
N ILE A 75 22.58 -14.56 -26.49
CA ILE A 75 22.29 -14.86 -25.08
C ILE A 75 21.24 -13.87 -24.58
N ARG A 76 20.30 -14.37 -23.78
CA ARG A 76 19.43 -13.53 -22.97
C ARG A 76 20.07 -13.34 -21.61
N ILE A 77 20.15 -12.09 -21.18
CA ILE A 77 20.63 -11.73 -19.86
C ILE A 77 19.48 -11.19 -19.02
N SER A 78 19.46 -11.58 -17.75
CA SER A 78 18.80 -10.78 -16.72
C SER A 78 19.71 -9.59 -16.45
N VAL A 79 19.22 -8.37 -16.65
CA VAL A 79 20.02 -7.16 -16.53
C VAL A 79 20.10 -6.78 -15.05
N HIS A 80 21.31 -6.47 -14.56
CA HIS A 80 21.56 -6.05 -13.18
C HIS A 80 21.97 -4.58 -13.07
N SER A 81 22.59 -4.02 -14.10
CA SER A 81 23.02 -2.62 -14.11
C SER A 81 23.04 -2.07 -15.52
N VAL A 82 22.63 -0.81 -15.67
CA VAL A 82 22.66 -0.04 -16.93
C VAL A 82 23.42 1.25 -16.69
N ALA A 83 24.48 1.50 -17.44
CA ALA A 83 25.24 2.75 -17.31
C ALA A 83 24.76 3.77 -18.35
N LEU A 84 24.46 4.99 -17.90
CA LEU A 84 23.90 6.02 -18.76
C LEU A 84 24.94 6.59 -19.74
N ASN A 85 24.50 6.82 -20.97
CA ASN A 85 25.27 7.50 -22.01
C ASN A 85 24.49 8.71 -22.55
N PRO A 86 25.17 9.78 -23.02
CA PRO A 86 24.50 10.92 -23.65
C PRO A 86 23.63 10.56 -24.87
N ILE A 87 23.83 9.38 -25.47
CA ILE A 87 23.03 8.91 -26.59
C ILE A 87 21.63 8.41 -26.16
N ASP A 88 21.48 7.93 -24.93
CA ASP A 88 20.23 7.35 -24.44
C ASP A 88 19.07 8.37 -24.46
N PRO A 89 19.18 9.56 -23.82
CA PRO A 89 18.14 10.60 -23.92
C PRO A 89 18.04 11.22 -25.33
N LEU A 90 19.13 11.21 -26.12
CA LEU A 90 19.10 11.74 -27.48
C LEU A 90 18.20 10.90 -28.38
N TYR A 91 18.24 9.57 -28.27
CA TYR A 91 17.37 8.69 -29.02
C TYR A 91 15.91 8.77 -28.58
N VAL A 92 15.64 9.07 -27.31
CA VAL A 92 14.28 9.36 -26.85
C VAL A 92 13.76 10.68 -27.41
N ALA A 93 14.59 11.72 -27.43
CA ALA A 93 14.16 13.03 -27.93
C ALA A 93 14.00 13.08 -29.46
N ASN A 94 14.84 12.34 -30.19
CA ASN A 94 14.89 12.31 -31.65
C ASN A 94 14.74 10.87 -32.19
N PRO A 95 13.56 10.23 -31.99
CA PRO A 95 13.34 8.86 -32.42
C PRO A 95 13.51 8.75 -33.93
N GLN A 96 14.34 7.81 -34.36
CA GLN A 96 14.50 7.48 -35.77
C GLN A 96 13.44 6.41 -36.09
N ASP A 97 12.28 6.81 -36.63
CA ASP A 97 11.12 5.96 -37.05
C ASP A 97 10.16 5.50 -35.90
N ALA A 98 9.43 4.39 -36.11
CA ALA A 98 8.21 3.97 -35.40
C ALA A 98 8.29 3.89 -33.85
N PRO A 99 7.22 4.30 -33.14
CA PRO A 99 7.15 4.33 -31.68
C PRO A 99 7.13 2.91 -31.05
N GLY A 100 7.49 2.81 -29.77
CA GLY A 100 7.36 1.58 -28.99
C GLY A 100 8.68 0.80 -28.81
N ARG A 101 9.81 1.48 -28.56
CA ARG A 101 11.15 0.86 -28.49
C ARG A 101 11.79 0.97 -27.11
N VAL A 102 12.54 -0.06 -26.72
CA VAL A 102 13.32 -0.07 -25.47
C VAL A 102 14.64 0.68 -25.66
N VAL A 103 14.95 1.60 -24.74
CA VAL A 103 16.13 2.48 -24.77
C VAL A 103 17.31 1.85 -24.00
N GLY A 104 18.53 2.33 -24.19
CA GLY A 104 19.70 1.99 -23.35
C GLY A 104 20.78 1.22 -24.11
N SER A 105 22.05 1.53 -23.83
CA SER A 105 23.18 0.96 -24.57
C SER A 105 24.18 0.12 -23.78
N ASP A 106 24.46 0.46 -22.51
CA ASP A 106 25.44 -0.29 -21.72
C ASP A 106 24.76 -1.11 -20.63
N ILE A 107 25.01 -2.42 -20.61
CA ILE A 107 24.37 -3.35 -19.67
C ILE A 107 25.40 -4.26 -19.01
N ALA A 108 25.08 -4.70 -17.79
CA ALA A 108 25.75 -5.79 -17.10
C ALA A 108 24.71 -6.65 -16.36
N GLY A 109 24.92 -7.96 -16.32
CA GLY A 109 23.97 -8.88 -15.69
C GLY A 109 24.40 -10.34 -15.78
N THR A 110 23.45 -11.25 -15.59
CA THR A 110 23.68 -12.70 -15.60
C THR A 110 23.00 -13.36 -16.79
N VAL A 111 23.69 -14.29 -17.45
CA VAL A 111 23.11 -15.10 -18.54
C VAL A 111 21.97 -15.94 -17.99
N GLU A 112 20.78 -15.75 -18.54
CA GLU A 112 19.57 -16.48 -18.14
C GLU A 112 19.24 -17.58 -19.15
N LYS A 113 19.49 -17.33 -20.45
CA LYS A 113 19.27 -18.30 -21.53
C LYS A 113 20.30 -18.14 -22.63
N VAL A 114 20.71 -19.27 -23.22
CA VAL A 114 21.67 -19.32 -24.33
C VAL A 114 21.00 -19.85 -25.60
N GLY A 115 21.34 -19.25 -26.74
CA GLY A 115 20.98 -19.74 -28.06
C GLY A 115 21.64 -21.10 -28.37
N LYS A 116 21.07 -21.86 -29.31
CA LYS A 116 21.47 -23.24 -29.57
C LYS A 116 22.91 -23.39 -30.10
N ASP A 117 23.44 -22.36 -30.76
CA ASP A 117 24.78 -22.36 -31.37
C ASP A 117 25.82 -21.68 -30.45
N VAL A 118 25.40 -21.19 -29.27
CA VAL A 118 26.28 -20.57 -28.27
C VAL A 118 26.99 -21.65 -27.46
N THR A 119 28.33 -21.63 -27.48
CA THR A 119 29.17 -22.62 -26.77
C THR A 119 30.08 -22.00 -25.71
N GLN A 120 30.27 -20.68 -25.76
CA GLN A 120 31.21 -19.94 -24.92
C GLN A 120 30.59 -19.36 -23.63
N TRP A 121 29.27 -19.49 -23.45
CA TRP A 121 28.53 -19.00 -22.27
C TRP A 121 27.63 -20.09 -21.71
N SER A 122 27.44 -20.06 -20.39
CA SER A 122 26.49 -20.88 -19.66
C SER A 122 25.52 -20.02 -18.87
N VAL A 123 24.33 -20.54 -18.59
CA VAL A 123 23.37 -19.90 -17.67
C VAL A 123 24.06 -19.66 -16.32
N GLY A 124 23.91 -18.46 -15.76
CA GLY A 124 24.60 -17.98 -14.55
C GLY A 124 25.91 -17.23 -14.79
N ASP A 125 26.46 -17.24 -16.02
CA ASP A 125 27.67 -16.46 -16.32
C ASP A 125 27.42 -14.95 -16.13
N ARG A 126 28.38 -14.24 -15.54
CA ARG A 126 28.34 -12.78 -15.36
C ARG A 126 28.91 -12.10 -16.59
N VAL A 127 28.08 -11.29 -17.26
CA VAL A 127 28.42 -10.66 -18.54
C VAL A 127 28.07 -9.17 -18.57
N ALA A 128 28.88 -8.39 -19.28
CA ALA A 128 28.55 -7.03 -19.68
C ALA A 128 28.53 -6.94 -21.21
N GLY A 129 27.82 -5.96 -21.76
CA GLY A 129 27.68 -5.86 -23.20
C GLY A 129 27.16 -4.53 -23.67
N PHE A 130 27.29 -4.33 -24.97
CA PHE A 130 26.94 -3.11 -25.68
C PHE A 130 25.78 -3.37 -26.63
N LEU A 131 24.74 -2.54 -26.54
CA LEU A 131 23.53 -2.56 -27.36
C LEU A 131 23.32 -1.24 -28.08
N GLN A 132 22.64 -1.29 -29.22
CA GLN A 132 22.00 -0.11 -29.79
C GLN A 132 20.52 -0.08 -29.40
N GLY A 133 20.19 0.63 -28.33
CA GLY A 133 18.80 0.90 -27.96
C GLY A 133 18.10 1.86 -28.95
N ALA A 134 16.77 1.77 -29.02
CA ALA A 134 15.89 2.74 -29.73
C ALA A 134 16.23 3.06 -31.21
N THR A 135 16.62 2.05 -32.00
CA THR A 135 16.82 2.16 -33.46
C THR A 135 15.76 1.37 -34.26
N SER A 136 15.47 1.76 -35.50
CA SER A 136 14.41 1.18 -36.34
C SER A 136 14.84 0.02 -37.24
N VAL A 137 16.12 -0.07 -37.58
CA VAL A 137 16.68 -1.22 -38.32
C VAL A 137 16.91 -2.46 -37.45
N ASN A 138 16.88 -2.31 -36.12
CA ASN A 138 17.11 -3.39 -35.17
C ASN A 138 15.98 -3.45 -34.13
N PRO A 139 15.05 -4.43 -34.20
CA PRO A 139 13.94 -4.60 -33.26
C PRO A 139 14.33 -5.08 -31.86
N ARG A 140 15.62 -5.24 -31.59
CA ARG A 140 16.12 -5.69 -30.30
C ARG A 140 15.83 -4.67 -29.20
N PRO A 141 15.43 -5.12 -28.00
CA PRO A 141 15.27 -4.25 -26.86
C PRO A 141 16.62 -3.65 -26.42
N GLY A 142 16.62 -2.37 -26.08
CA GLY A 142 17.75 -1.70 -25.43
C GLY A 142 17.96 -2.14 -23.98
N GLY A 143 18.95 -1.54 -23.33
CA GLY A 143 19.42 -1.94 -22.01
C GLY A 143 18.57 -1.56 -20.80
N PHE A 144 17.71 -0.54 -20.90
CA PHE A 144 16.76 -0.17 -19.83
C PHE A 144 15.58 -1.14 -19.80
N ALA A 145 15.84 -2.40 -19.48
CA ALA A 145 14.88 -3.48 -19.34
C ALA A 145 15.37 -4.50 -18.33
N GLU A 146 14.44 -5.25 -17.75
CA GLU A 146 14.74 -6.37 -16.85
C GLU A 146 15.45 -7.54 -17.57
N PHE A 147 15.19 -7.70 -18.88
CA PHE A 147 15.85 -8.67 -19.74
C PHE A 147 16.31 -8.06 -21.06
N ALA A 148 17.49 -8.44 -21.52
CA ALA A 148 18.06 -7.97 -22.79
C ALA A 148 18.76 -9.10 -23.56
N ILE A 149 18.91 -8.91 -24.87
CA ILE A 149 19.58 -9.87 -25.77
C ILE A 149 20.95 -9.33 -26.17
N LEU A 150 22.01 -10.10 -25.93
CA LEU A 150 23.36 -9.84 -26.41
C LEU A 150 23.75 -10.85 -27.48
N GLU A 151 24.48 -10.39 -28.50
CA GLU A 151 25.17 -11.29 -29.42
C GLU A 151 26.34 -11.95 -28.67
N ALA A 152 26.44 -13.28 -28.73
CA ALA A 152 27.26 -14.04 -27.82
C ALA A 152 28.78 -13.79 -27.99
N ASP A 153 29.24 -13.30 -29.12
CA ASP A 153 30.63 -12.89 -29.39
C ASP A 153 30.90 -11.41 -29.04
N LEU A 154 29.87 -10.63 -28.68
CA LEU A 154 29.98 -9.26 -28.16
C LEU A 154 29.67 -9.15 -26.66
N ALA A 155 29.69 -10.26 -25.92
CA ALA A 155 29.62 -10.25 -24.47
C ALA A 155 31.03 -10.19 -23.85
N ILE A 156 31.17 -9.43 -22.78
CA ILE A 156 32.38 -9.28 -21.97
C ILE A 156 32.19 -10.10 -20.70
N ARG A 157 33.12 -11.00 -20.38
CA ARG A 157 33.10 -11.73 -19.10
C ARG A 157 33.44 -10.76 -17.97
N ILE A 158 32.62 -10.74 -16.93
CA ILE A 158 32.87 -9.92 -15.73
C ILE A 158 33.81 -10.70 -14.79
N PRO A 159 35.01 -10.17 -14.50
CA PRO A 159 35.93 -10.77 -13.53
C PRO A 159 35.31 -10.88 -12.13
N SER A 160 35.75 -11.84 -11.33
CA SER A 160 35.11 -12.17 -10.05
C SER A 160 35.07 -11.01 -9.04
N ALA A 161 36.09 -10.14 -9.02
CA ALA A 161 36.13 -9.01 -8.09
C ALA A 161 35.43 -7.75 -8.62
N ALA A 162 35.08 -7.68 -9.90
CA ALA A 162 34.37 -6.56 -10.48
C ALA A 162 32.87 -6.65 -10.19
N THR A 163 32.24 -5.52 -9.89
CA THR A 163 30.78 -5.38 -9.71
C THR A 163 30.04 -5.27 -11.05
N PHE A 164 28.71 -5.45 -11.06
CA PHE A 164 27.92 -5.23 -12.28
C PHE A 164 27.91 -3.75 -12.66
N GLU A 165 27.90 -2.88 -11.65
CA GLU A 165 27.93 -1.43 -11.78
C GLU A 165 29.21 -0.94 -12.45
N GLU A 166 30.37 -1.43 -12.01
CA GLU A 166 31.67 -1.16 -12.66
C GLU A 166 31.68 -1.70 -14.09
N ALA A 167 31.23 -2.95 -14.29
CA ALA A 167 31.24 -3.60 -15.58
C ALA A 167 30.36 -2.89 -16.61
N ALA A 168 29.19 -2.37 -16.21
CA ALA A 168 28.31 -1.60 -17.07
C ALA A 168 28.96 -0.31 -17.59
N THR A 169 29.98 0.25 -16.92
CA THR A 169 30.62 1.48 -17.39
C THR A 169 31.51 1.32 -18.62
N LEU A 170 31.92 0.08 -18.92
CA LEU A 170 32.94 -0.24 -19.92
C LEU A 170 32.47 -0.31 -21.38
N PRO A 171 31.37 -1.00 -21.75
CA PRO A 171 31.22 -1.52 -23.12
C PRO A 171 31.28 -0.46 -24.23
N LEU A 172 30.35 0.50 -24.26
CA LEU A 172 30.29 1.55 -25.28
C LEU A 172 31.50 2.47 -25.23
N CYS A 173 31.82 3.02 -24.05
CA CYS A 173 32.84 4.05 -23.91
C CYS A 173 34.25 3.51 -24.18
N SER A 174 34.55 2.28 -23.73
CA SER A 174 35.87 1.66 -23.96
C SER A 174 36.05 1.26 -25.42
N LEU A 175 35.00 0.75 -26.08
CA LEU A 175 35.04 0.44 -27.51
C LEU A 175 35.22 1.71 -28.35
N THR A 176 34.54 2.79 -27.96
CA THR A 176 34.68 4.10 -28.61
C THR A 176 36.12 4.60 -28.56
N ALA A 177 36.75 4.53 -27.37
CA ALA A 177 38.15 4.88 -27.19
C ALA A 177 39.10 3.95 -27.96
N ALA A 178 38.87 2.64 -27.93
CA ALA A 178 39.70 1.64 -28.60
C ALA A 178 39.68 1.82 -30.13
N GLN A 179 38.51 2.03 -30.74
CA GLN A 179 38.41 2.30 -32.18
C GLN A 179 39.13 3.59 -32.57
N ALA A 180 39.01 4.64 -31.77
CA ALA A 180 39.69 5.89 -32.02
C ALA A 180 41.21 5.74 -31.91
N LEU A 181 41.72 5.15 -30.82
CA LEU A 181 43.15 5.01 -30.57
C LEU A 181 43.83 4.04 -31.54
N PHE A 182 43.26 2.85 -31.73
CA PHE A 182 43.95 1.76 -32.44
C PHE A 182 43.63 1.77 -33.94
N ILE A 183 42.37 1.97 -34.34
CA ILE A 183 41.99 1.95 -35.77
C ILE A 183 42.23 3.32 -36.43
N ARG A 184 41.78 4.42 -35.80
CA ARG A 184 41.85 5.75 -36.44
C ARG A 184 43.19 6.45 -36.27
N LEU A 185 43.77 6.36 -35.07
CA LEU A 185 45.03 7.03 -34.76
C LEU A 185 46.25 6.13 -34.96
N GLY A 186 46.09 4.80 -34.96
CA GLY A 186 47.18 3.86 -35.26
C GLY A 186 48.11 3.57 -34.09
N LEU A 187 47.63 3.67 -32.85
CA LEU A 187 48.37 3.16 -31.70
C LEU A 187 48.43 1.63 -31.76
N HIS A 188 49.52 1.06 -31.23
CA HIS A 188 49.64 -0.40 -31.15
C HIS A 188 48.65 -0.96 -30.11
N ALA A 189 47.70 -1.77 -30.57
CA ALA A 189 46.74 -2.42 -29.69
C ALA A 189 47.41 -3.50 -28.80
N PRO A 190 46.99 -3.67 -27.55
CA PRO A 190 47.49 -4.74 -26.68
C PRO A 190 46.87 -6.12 -26.99
N PHE A 191 46.20 -6.27 -28.13
CA PHE A 191 45.50 -7.48 -28.58
C PHE A 191 45.56 -7.58 -30.12
N PRO A 192 45.43 -8.77 -30.71
CA PRO A 192 45.50 -8.94 -32.16
C PRO A 192 44.26 -8.37 -32.86
N HIS A 193 44.45 -7.72 -34.02
CA HIS A 193 43.34 -7.33 -34.89
C HIS A 193 43.75 -7.27 -36.37
N THR A 194 42.75 -7.19 -37.26
CA THR A 194 42.93 -7.25 -38.72
C THR A 194 42.63 -5.92 -39.44
N CYS A 195 42.28 -4.87 -38.71
CA CYS A 195 42.11 -3.53 -39.27
C CYS A 195 43.44 -2.96 -39.77
N ALA A 196 43.40 -2.20 -40.87
CA ALA A 196 44.55 -1.48 -41.37
C ALA A 196 44.99 -0.41 -40.35
N GLU A 197 46.24 -0.46 -39.92
CA GLU A 197 46.82 0.50 -38.97
C GLU A 197 47.35 1.73 -39.71
N ALA A 198 47.10 2.92 -39.19
CA ALA A 198 47.90 4.08 -39.52
C ALA A 198 49.27 3.95 -38.82
N GLU A 199 50.39 4.17 -39.50
CA GLU A 199 51.70 4.13 -38.83
C GLU A 199 51.96 5.44 -38.08
N LEU A 200 51.98 5.37 -36.75
CA LEU A 200 52.58 6.41 -35.90
C LEU A 200 54.08 6.16 -35.76
N GLY A 201 54.87 7.23 -35.65
CA GLY A 201 56.32 7.15 -35.44
C GLY A 201 56.74 6.39 -34.18
N GLU A 202 58.05 6.25 -33.91
CA GLU A 202 58.54 5.41 -32.80
C GLU A 202 58.16 5.93 -31.39
N SER A 203 57.94 7.24 -31.23
CA SER A 203 57.67 7.90 -29.94
C SER A 203 56.58 9.01 -30.08
N PRO A 204 55.34 8.66 -30.45
CA PRO A 204 54.28 9.64 -30.71
C PRO A 204 53.90 10.41 -29.45
N ALA A 205 53.65 11.71 -29.62
CA ALA A 205 52.99 12.54 -28.63
C ALA A 205 51.49 12.59 -28.94
N ILE A 206 50.66 12.16 -27.99
CA ILE A 206 49.22 11.98 -28.18
C ILE A 206 48.47 12.87 -27.21
N LEU A 207 47.48 13.62 -27.70
CA LEU A 207 46.61 14.44 -26.87
C LEU A 207 45.24 13.78 -26.68
N ILE A 208 44.84 13.56 -25.43
CA ILE A 208 43.47 13.19 -25.08
C ILE A 208 42.76 14.44 -24.58
N TYR A 209 41.96 15.05 -25.46
CA TYR A 209 41.23 16.27 -25.13
C TYR A 209 39.95 15.94 -24.36
N SER A 210 39.71 16.67 -23.27
CA SER A 210 38.61 16.43 -22.32
C SER A 210 38.72 15.05 -21.64
N ALA A 211 39.91 14.73 -21.13
CA ALA A 211 40.28 13.43 -20.57
C ALA A 211 39.49 13.01 -19.31
N ALA A 212 38.81 13.95 -18.65
CA ALA A 212 37.96 13.65 -17.49
C ALA A 212 36.52 13.20 -17.87
N THR A 213 36.23 13.03 -19.16
CA THR A 213 34.96 12.44 -19.65
C THR A 213 34.99 10.91 -19.59
N SER A 214 33.84 10.25 -19.71
CA SER A 214 33.75 8.77 -19.72
C SER A 214 34.66 8.12 -20.77
N VAL A 215 34.65 8.63 -22.01
CA VAL A 215 35.54 8.14 -23.08
C VAL A 215 36.99 8.55 -22.80
N GLY A 216 37.22 9.76 -22.29
CA GLY A 216 38.57 10.26 -21.98
C GLY A 216 39.29 9.45 -20.92
N LEU A 217 38.62 9.07 -19.84
CA LEU A 217 39.20 8.26 -18.76
C LEU A 217 39.64 6.89 -19.30
N LEU A 218 38.77 6.24 -20.08
CA LEU A 218 39.09 4.94 -20.69
C LEU A 218 40.14 5.05 -21.79
N ALA A 219 40.20 6.17 -22.51
CA ALA A 219 41.25 6.43 -23.49
C ALA A 219 42.63 6.58 -22.83
N VAL A 220 42.71 7.23 -21.67
CA VAL A 220 43.96 7.33 -20.89
C VAL A 220 44.41 5.94 -20.45
N GLU A 221 43.49 5.13 -19.92
CA GLU A 221 43.78 3.76 -19.48
C GLU A 221 44.25 2.88 -20.65
N LEU A 222 43.54 2.92 -21.79
CA LEU A 222 43.92 2.16 -22.99
C LEU A 222 45.26 2.61 -23.57
N ALA A 223 45.54 3.92 -23.62
CA ALA A 223 46.83 4.44 -24.08
C ALA A 223 47.98 4.03 -23.15
N ARG A 224 47.74 4.00 -21.83
CA ARG A 224 48.70 3.51 -20.83
C ARG A 224 49.00 2.02 -21.00
N VAL A 225 47.96 1.20 -21.19
CA VAL A 225 48.13 -0.24 -21.41
C VAL A 225 48.85 -0.50 -22.73
N ALA A 226 48.50 0.21 -23.81
CA ALA A 226 49.18 0.13 -25.10
C ALA A 226 50.66 0.55 -25.03
N ARG A 227 50.98 1.61 -24.28
CA ARG A 227 52.37 2.03 -24.01
C ARG A 227 53.17 0.91 -23.33
N THR A 228 52.56 0.26 -22.34
CA THR A 228 53.20 -0.82 -21.58
C THR A 228 53.39 -2.08 -22.44
N ALA A 229 52.37 -2.49 -23.19
CA ALA A 229 52.40 -3.69 -24.02
C ALA A 229 53.36 -3.57 -25.23
N SER A 230 53.41 -2.40 -25.87
CA SER A 230 54.27 -2.17 -27.04
C SER A 230 55.75 -1.98 -26.69
N GLY A 231 56.07 -1.63 -25.43
CA GLY A 231 57.41 -1.22 -25.01
C GLY A 231 57.91 0.09 -25.65
N LYS A 232 57.03 0.82 -26.38
CA LYS A 232 57.36 2.09 -27.05
C LYS A 232 57.13 3.28 -26.10
N PRO A 233 57.95 4.34 -26.16
CA PRO A 233 57.86 5.49 -25.26
C PRO A 233 56.75 6.49 -25.69
N TYR A 234 55.48 6.08 -25.61
CA TYR A 234 54.36 6.98 -25.91
C TYR A 234 54.28 8.12 -24.89
N ARG A 235 54.15 9.35 -25.37
CA ARG A 235 53.95 10.54 -24.54
C ARG A 235 52.47 10.94 -24.59
N ILE A 236 51.78 10.82 -23.47
CA ILE A 236 50.34 11.01 -23.33
C ILE A 236 50.09 12.36 -22.65
N PHE A 237 49.50 13.29 -23.38
CA PHE A 237 49.07 14.59 -22.87
C PHE A 237 47.55 14.60 -22.72
N ALA A 238 47.04 15.31 -21.72
CA ALA A 238 45.61 15.39 -21.46
C ALA A 238 45.15 16.83 -21.27
N THR A 239 43.89 17.12 -21.61
CA THR A 239 43.22 18.35 -21.14
C THR A 239 42.04 18.02 -20.24
N ALA A 240 41.90 18.74 -19.14
CA ALA A 240 40.79 18.61 -18.19
C ALA A 240 40.71 19.84 -17.29
N SER A 241 39.58 20.04 -16.59
CA SER A 241 39.51 21.06 -15.54
C SER A 241 40.53 20.78 -14.43
N GLU A 242 41.09 21.83 -13.83
CA GLU A 242 42.14 21.76 -12.80
C GLU A 242 41.86 20.73 -11.69
N LYS A 243 40.62 20.64 -11.21
CA LYS A 243 40.19 19.67 -10.16
C LYS A 243 40.43 18.19 -10.51
N HIS A 244 40.69 17.85 -11.77
CA HIS A 244 40.93 16.48 -12.23
C HIS A 244 42.39 16.21 -12.63
N HIS A 245 43.28 17.20 -12.56
CA HIS A 245 44.67 17.06 -13.01
C HIS A 245 45.42 15.98 -12.25
N GLN A 246 45.35 15.99 -10.92
CA GLN A 246 46.07 15.02 -10.09
C GLN A 246 45.68 13.58 -10.44
N ARG A 247 44.39 13.31 -10.59
CA ARG A 247 43.89 11.98 -10.95
C ARG A 247 44.43 11.49 -12.30
N LEU A 248 44.46 12.38 -13.30
CA LEU A 248 44.96 12.02 -14.63
C LEU A 248 46.48 11.77 -14.61
N LEU A 249 47.24 12.53 -13.81
CA LEU A 249 48.66 12.28 -13.56
C LEU A 249 48.88 10.92 -12.89
N ASP A 250 48.05 10.57 -11.90
CA ASP A 250 48.09 9.28 -11.23
C ASP A 250 47.76 8.11 -12.20
N SER A 251 46.88 8.35 -13.19
CA SER A 251 46.61 7.44 -14.31
C SER A 251 47.74 7.40 -15.36
N GLY A 252 48.85 8.13 -15.16
CA GLY A 252 50.08 7.97 -15.94
C GLY A 252 50.18 8.81 -17.22
N VAL A 253 49.43 9.91 -17.32
CA VAL A 253 49.68 10.92 -18.36
C VAL A 253 50.93 11.75 -18.03
N ASP A 254 51.64 12.22 -19.06
CA ASP A 254 52.90 12.96 -18.91
C ASP A 254 52.68 14.43 -18.50
N ALA A 255 51.59 15.05 -18.94
CA ALA A 255 51.16 16.37 -18.46
C ALA A 255 49.66 16.61 -18.72
N VAL A 256 49.05 17.44 -17.88
CA VAL A 256 47.64 17.84 -17.98
C VAL A 256 47.53 19.35 -18.08
N PHE A 257 46.64 19.83 -18.94
CA PHE A 257 46.41 21.27 -19.17
C PHE A 257 44.94 21.63 -18.92
N ASP A 258 44.68 22.79 -18.32
CA ASP A 258 43.31 23.29 -18.21
C ASP A 258 42.81 23.81 -19.55
N TYR A 259 41.81 23.12 -20.12
CA TYR A 259 41.19 23.52 -21.39
C TYR A 259 40.52 24.89 -21.33
N ARG A 260 40.27 25.44 -20.12
CA ARG A 260 39.73 26.80 -19.94
C ARG A 260 40.78 27.89 -20.09
N SER A 261 42.07 27.55 -20.02
CA SER A 261 43.14 28.52 -20.25
C SER A 261 43.17 28.92 -21.73
N PRO A 262 43.15 30.21 -22.10
CA PRO A 262 43.22 30.60 -23.50
C PRO A 262 44.52 30.18 -24.18
N THR A 263 45.58 29.89 -23.42
CA THR A 263 46.91 29.49 -23.94
C THR A 263 47.16 27.99 -23.91
N TRP A 264 46.14 27.18 -23.55
CA TRP A 264 46.32 25.73 -23.43
C TRP A 264 46.88 25.09 -24.72
N PRO A 265 46.51 25.51 -25.95
CA PRO A 265 47.08 24.91 -27.16
C PRO A 265 48.57 25.18 -27.29
N GLU A 266 49.02 26.42 -27.04
CA GLU A 266 50.43 26.78 -27.06
C GLU A 266 51.23 26.05 -25.98
N ASP A 267 50.64 25.84 -24.81
CA ASP A 267 51.31 25.19 -23.69
C ASP A 267 51.44 23.68 -23.93
N VAL A 268 50.43 23.02 -24.53
CA VAL A 268 50.55 21.65 -25.04
C VAL A 268 51.64 21.57 -26.11
N TYR A 269 51.68 22.50 -27.06
CA TYR A 269 52.70 22.52 -28.11
C TYR A 269 54.11 22.62 -27.51
N LYS A 270 54.35 23.56 -26.57
CA LYS A 270 55.64 23.72 -25.89
C LYS A 270 56.07 22.46 -25.13
N ALA A 271 55.14 21.81 -24.42
CA ALA A 271 55.44 20.63 -23.64
C ALA A 271 55.68 19.38 -24.51
N SER A 272 54.91 19.23 -25.59
CA SER A 272 55.01 18.07 -26.49
C SER A 272 56.12 18.20 -27.53
N GLY A 273 56.47 19.42 -27.96
CA GLY A 273 57.24 19.66 -29.18
C GLY A 273 56.40 19.58 -30.47
N GLY A 274 55.07 19.55 -30.32
CA GLY A 274 54.11 19.26 -31.39
C GLY A 274 53.59 17.83 -31.28
N ILE A 275 52.27 17.67 -31.13
CA ILE A 275 51.65 16.34 -31.07
C ILE A 275 51.58 15.66 -32.45
N SER A 276 51.47 14.33 -32.44
CA SER A 276 51.35 13.47 -33.62
C SER A 276 49.92 13.00 -33.86
N ALA A 277 49.12 12.89 -32.80
CA ALA A 277 47.74 12.44 -32.85
C ALA A 277 46.92 13.04 -31.70
N ALA A 278 45.61 13.21 -31.90
CA ALA A 278 44.71 13.64 -30.85
C ALA A 278 43.38 12.89 -30.88
N LEU A 279 42.80 12.63 -29.70
CA LEU A 279 41.43 12.18 -29.54
C LEU A 279 40.62 13.27 -28.84
N ASP A 280 39.58 13.75 -29.54
CA ASP A 280 38.60 14.68 -28.99
C ASP A 280 37.42 13.93 -28.37
N CYS A 281 37.41 13.81 -27.05
CA CYS A 281 36.41 13.03 -26.32
C CYS A 281 35.05 13.75 -26.17
N ILE A 282 34.93 15.01 -26.60
CA ILE A 282 33.67 15.76 -26.54
C ILE A 282 33.14 16.09 -27.94
N SER A 283 34.04 16.50 -28.85
CA SER A 283 33.73 16.88 -30.23
C SER A 283 32.59 17.92 -30.28
N GLU A 284 32.84 19.11 -29.72
CA GLU A 284 31.87 20.22 -29.68
C GLU A 284 32.57 21.56 -29.99
N ASP A 285 31.86 22.44 -30.70
CA ASP A 285 32.29 23.82 -31.04
C ASP A 285 33.68 23.91 -31.71
N GLU A 286 34.56 24.77 -31.20
CA GLU A 286 35.89 25.04 -31.74
C GLU A 286 36.97 24.05 -31.26
N SER A 287 36.59 22.94 -30.62
CA SER A 287 37.55 22.01 -29.99
C SER A 287 38.58 21.48 -31.00
N THR A 288 38.13 21.05 -32.17
CA THR A 288 38.99 20.50 -33.23
C THR A 288 39.95 21.53 -33.79
N MET A 289 39.51 22.78 -33.95
CA MET A 289 40.35 23.90 -34.38
C MET A 289 41.45 24.19 -33.36
N LYS A 290 41.12 24.31 -32.08
CA LYS A 290 42.10 24.55 -31.00
C LYS A 290 43.08 23.39 -30.86
N ILE A 291 42.60 22.15 -30.94
CA ILE A 291 43.44 20.94 -30.96
C ILE A 291 44.41 20.98 -32.16
N SER A 292 43.98 21.42 -33.34
CA SER A 292 44.84 21.48 -34.54
C SER A 292 46.07 22.37 -34.35
N HIS A 293 45.99 23.41 -33.52
CA HIS A 293 47.11 24.30 -33.21
C HIS A 293 48.18 23.68 -32.30
N THR A 294 47.92 22.51 -31.72
CA THR A 294 48.89 21.77 -30.88
C THR A 294 49.85 20.88 -31.69
N PHE A 295 49.60 20.69 -32.99
CA PHE A 295 50.42 19.84 -33.87
C PHE A 295 51.70 20.51 -34.35
N GLY A 296 52.72 19.71 -34.69
CA GLY A 296 53.95 20.15 -35.37
C GLY A 296 53.74 20.61 -36.83
N GLU A 297 54.82 20.89 -37.56
CA GLU A 297 54.76 21.21 -39.00
C GLU A 297 54.49 19.98 -39.90
N SER A 298 54.74 18.78 -39.37
CA SER A 298 54.43 17.51 -40.02
C SER A 298 52.94 17.20 -40.07
N GLY A 299 52.11 17.96 -39.34
CA GLY A 299 50.68 17.66 -39.19
C GLY A 299 50.43 16.38 -38.39
N GLY A 300 49.22 15.84 -38.53
CA GLY A 300 48.79 14.63 -37.84
C GLY A 300 47.28 14.43 -37.92
N THR A 301 46.74 13.54 -37.08
CA THR A 301 45.31 13.17 -37.13
C THR A 301 44.59 13.49 -35.82
N VAL A 302 43.39 14.07 -35.92
CA VAL A 302 42.44 14.23 -34.81
C VAL A 302 41.26 13.28 -35.01
N ALA A 303 41.07 12.33 -34.11
CA ALA A 303 39.89 11.49 -34.06
C ALA A 303 38.77 12.19 -33.28
N VAL A 304 37.58 12.26 -33.88
CA VAL A 304 36.38 12.89 -33.29
C VAL A 304 35.23 11.90 -33.16
N LEU A 305 34.38 12.09 -32.15
CA LEU A 305 33.28 11.21 -31.78
C LEU A 305 31.91 11.75 -32.18
N ARG A 306 31.84 13.00 -32.64
CA ARG A 306 30.63 13.63 -33.18
C ARG A 306 30.92 14.26 -34.53
N GLN A 307 30.09 13.95 -35.53
CA GLN A 307 30.22 14.49 -36.88
C GLN A 307 30.05 16.03 -36.92
N SER A 308 29.25 16.59 -36.02
CA SER A 308 28.99 18.04 -35.94
C SER A 308 30.22 18.89 -35.64
N ALA A 309 31.29 18.31 -35.08
CA ALA A 309 32.54 19.03 -34.77
C ALA A 309 33.51 19.14 -35.94
N TRP A 310 33.13 18.58 -37.10
CA TRP A 310 33.97 18.58 -38.28
C TRP A 310 33.77 19.86 -39.09
N HIS A 311 34.52 20.90 -38.72
CA HIS A 311 34.59 22.16 -39.44
C HIS A 311 36.02 22.36 -39.96
N PRO A 312 36.27 22.29 -41.29
CA PRO A 312 37.62 22.43 -41.84
C PRO A 312 38.19 23.86 -41.76
N GLU A 313 37.34 24.85 -41.44
CA GLU A 313 37.75 26.26 -41.35
C GLU A 313 38.61 26.52 -40.11
N GLY A 314 39.76 27.16 -40.29
CA GLY A 314 40.67 27.55 -39.20
C GLY A 314 41.63 26.46 -38.71
N HIS A 315 41.63 25.27 -39.32
CA HIS A 315 42.57 24.20 -38.95
C HIS A 315 43.97 24.46 -39.49
N LYS A 316 44.99 24.05 -38.74
CA LYS A 316 46.39 24.09 -39.20
C LYS A 316 46.59 23.16 -40.41
N ASP A 317 47.35 23.62 -41.40
CA ASP A 317 47.70 22.83 -42.59
C ASP A 317 48.28 21.45 -42.21
N LYS A 318 47.87 20.41 -42.95
CA LYS A 318 48.25 18.99 -42.77
C LYS A 318 47.70 18.31 -41.51
N VAL A 319 46.77 18.94 -40.78
CA VAL A 319 45.97 18.25 -39.75
C VAL A 319 44.73 17.65 -40.39
N ASN A 320 44.57 16.34 -40.27
CA ASN A 320 43.40 15.61 -40.77
C ASN A 320 42.43 15.31 -39.62
N VAL A 321 41.14 15.51 -39.83
CA VAL A 321 40.11 15.18 -38.84
C VAL A 321 39.31 13.98 -39.33
N ILE A 322 39.25 12.92 -38.51
CA ILE A 322 38.58 11.66 -38.86
C ILE A 322 37.50 11.35 -37.83
N TYR A 323 36.29 11.05 -38.32
CA TYR A 323 35.17 10.61 -37.49
C TYR A 323 35.23 9.12 -37.16
N SER A 324 35.02 8.77 -35.89
CA SER A 324 34.88 7.40 -35.40
C SER A 324 33.47 7.17 -34.86
N ALA A 325 32.77 6.15 -35.39
CA ALA A 325 31.43 5.79 -34.94
C ALA A 325 31.45 4.41 -34.27
N VAL A 326 31.16 4.38 -32.97
CA VAL A 326 31.18 3.14 -32.16
C VAL A 326 30.33 2.03 -32.75
N TRP A 327 29.19 2.40 -33.35
CA TRP A 327 28.21 1.50 -33.95
C TRP A 327 28.76 0.63 -35.07
N SER A 328 29.82 1.05 -35.77
CA SER A 328 30.49 0.21 -36.77
C SER A 328 31.02 -1.10 -36.20
N GLY A 329 31.27 -1.15 -34.88
CA GLY A 329 31.68 -2.36 -34.16
C GLY A 329 30.61 -3.47 -34.12
N LEU A 330 29.34 -3.13 -34.32
CA LEU A 330 28.26 -4.13 -34.38
C LEU A 330 28.35 -4.98 -35.64
N GLY A 331 28.94 -4.48 -36.73
CA GLY A 331 29.10 -5.22 -37.99
C GLY A 331 27.86 -5.30 -38.87
N HIS A 332 26.78 -4.60 -38.49
CA HIS A 332 25.53 -4.52 -39.24
C HIS A 332 25.33 -3.11 -39.84
N GLU A 333 24.35 -2.96 -40.73
CA GLU A 333 23.91 -1.64 -41.17
C GLU A 333 23.23 -0.91 -39.99
N ILE A 334 23.62 0.34 -39.74
CA ILE A 334 23.14 1.11 -38.60
C ILE A 334 22.61 2.47 -39.05
N LEU A 335 21.40 2.82 -38.64
CA LEU A 335 20.89 4.18 -38.74
C LEU A 335 21.37 5.01 -37.55
N TYR A 336 21.97 6.17 -37.84
CA TYR A 336 22.52 7.08 -36.84
C TYR A 336 22.48 8.53 -37.34
N ASN A 337 21.89 9.44 -36.55
CA ASN A 337 21.81 10.89 -36.86
C ASN A 337 21.32 11.21 -38.30
N GLY A 338 20.28 10.52 -38.77
CA GLY A 338 19.71 10.75 -40.10
C GLY A 338 20.54 10.23 -41.27
N GLY A 339 21.61 9.46 -41.01
CA GLY A 339 22.43 8.78 -42.02
C GLY A 339 22.59 7.28 -41.74
N THR A 340 23.14 6.55 -42.72
CA THR A 340 23.36 5.10 -42.66
C THR A 340 24.86 4.80 -42.58
N ILE A 341 25.25 4.03 -41.57
CA ILE A 341 26.60 3.46 -41.41
C ILE A 341 26.57 2.04 -42.02
N PRO A 342 27.40 1.73 -43.03
CA PRO A 342 27.40 0.42 -43.67
C PRO A 342 28.00 -0.67 -42.76
N PRO A 343 27.61 -1.94 -42.94
CA PRO A 343 28.18 -3.07 -42.20
C PRO A 343 29.68 -3.22 -42.47
N SER A 344 30.44 -3.55 -41.43
CA SER A 344 31.89 -3.77 -41.53
C SER A 344 32.35 -4.98 -40.73
N SER A 345 32.73 -6.04 -41.45
CA SER A 345 33.22 -7.27 -40.85
C SER A 345 34.57 -7.10 -40.14
N SER A 346 35.43 -6.20 -40.60
CA SER A 346 36.72 -5.93 -39.96
C SER A 346 36.57 -5.20 -38.63
N TRP A 347 35.63 -4.25 -38.54
CA TRP A 347 35.33 -3.54 -37.28
C TRP A 347 34.62 -4.44 -36.28
N ARG A 348 33.77 -5.36 -36.76
CA ARG A 348 33.20 -6.42 -35.93
C ARG A 348 34.29 -7.34 -35.39
N ALA A 349 35.17 -7.84 -36.24
CA ALA A 349 36.29 -8.70 -35.81
C ALA A 349 37.18 -8.01 -34.76
N PHE A 350 37.48 -6.72 -34.95
CA PHE A 350 38.19 -5.91 -33.96
C PHE A 350 37.44 -5.85 -32.62
N THR A 351 36.12 -5.61 -32.65
CA THR A 351 35.29 -5.51 -31.44
C THR A 351 35.29 -6.82 -30.65
N VAL A 352 35.18 -7.95 -31.35
CA VAL A 352 35.25 -9.30 -30.75
C VAL A 352 36.59 -9.51 -30.04
N GLU A 353 37.72 -9.20 -30.70
CA GLU A 353 39.04 -9.34 -30.08
C GLU A 353 39.27 -8.36 -28.92
N PHE A 354 38.73 -7.14 -29.02
CA PHE A 354 38.78 -6.17 -27.93
C PHE A 354 37.98 -6.63 -26.70
N PHE A 355 36.78 -7.20 -26.89
CA PHE A 355 35.98 -7.72 -25.78
C PHE A 355 36.55 -9.00 -25.19
N LYS A 356 37.24 -9.83 -25.99
CA LYS A 356 38.07 -10.92 -25.47
C LYS A 356 39.22 -10.40 -24.61
N PHE A 357 39.88 -9.32 -25.04
CA PHE A 357 40.90 -8.66 -24.22
C PHE A 357 40.33 -8.18 -22.89
N LEU A 358 39.19 -7.50 -22.88
CA LEU A 358 38.52 -7.09 -21.63
C LEU A 358 38.13 -8.30 -20.74
N SER A 359 37.74 -9.42 -21.37
CA SER A 359 37.36 -10.65 -20.68
C SER A 359 38.53 -11.45 -20.11
N ALA A 360 39.76 -11.18 -20.54
CA ALA A 360 40.95 -11.94 -20.14
C ALA A 360 41.43 -11.64 -18.71
N GLY A 361 40.96 -10.52 -18.12
CA GLY A 361 41.41 -10.02 -16.83
C GLY A 361 42.77 -9.29 -16.89
N SER A 362 43.14 -8.60 -15.80
CA SER A 362 44.42 -7.89 -15.72
C SER A 362 45.60 -8.87 -15.65
N PRO A 363 46.72 -8.60 -16.34
CA PRO A 363 47.95 -9.41 -16.22
C PRO A 363 48.50 -9.48 -14.79
N THR A 364 48.18 -8.48 -13.96
CA THR A 364 48.62 -8.40 -12.55
C THR A 364 47.60 -8.95 -11.56
N ASP A 365 46.32 -9.02 -11.95
CA ASP A 365 45.22 -9.52 -11.14
C ASP A 365 44.06 -9.97 -12.05
N ALA A 366 43.99 -11.28 -12.33
CA ALA A 366 42.96 -11.85 -13.20
C ALA A 366 41.53 -11.69 -12.65
N SER A 367 41.36 -11.30 -11.37
CA SER A 367 40.05 -11.00 -10.78
C SER A 367 39.51 -9.61 -11.13
N ARG A 368 40.31 -8.77 -11.81
CA ARG A 368 39.98 -7.41 -12.26
C ARG A 368 40.04 -7.29 -13.77
N PHE A 369 39.40 -6.25 -14.33
CA PHE A 369 39.54 -5.91 -15.75
C PHE A 369 40.97 -5.45 -16.09
N PRO A 370 41.41 -5.61 -17.35
CA PRO A 370 42.74 -5.14 -17.79
C PRO A 370 42.87 -3.61 -17.88
N ILE A 371 41.76 -2.89 -17.80
CA ILE A 371 41.68 -1.43 -17.69
C ILE A 371 40.78 -1.07 -16.50
N GLU A 372 41.05 0.07 -15.87
CA GLU A 372 40.23 0.53 -14.75
C GLU A 372 38.85 1.02 -15.23
N PRO A 373 37.74 0.53 -14.66
CA PRO A 373 36.40 1.05 -14.94
C PRO A 373 36.25 2.53 -14.60
N ILE A 374 35.23 3.18 -15.16
CA ILE A 374 34.90 4.56 -14.80
C ILE A 374 34.27 4.55 -13.41
N PRO A 375 34.61 5.47 -12.49
CA PRO A 375 33.90 5.59 -11.22
C PRO A 375 32.41 5.76 -11.45
N GLN A 376 31.66 5.05 -10.64
CA GLN A 376 30.22 4.94 -10.76
C GLN A 376 29.52 5.73 -9.65
N ARG A 377 28.45 6.41 -10.03
CA ARG A 377 27.44 6.93 -9.11
C ARG A 377 26.16 6.15 -9.38
N VAL A 378 25.62 5.49 -8.36
CA VAL A 378 24.39 4.71 -8.52
C VAL A 378 23.18 5.62 -8.28
N MET A 379 22.21 5.56 -9.19
CA MET A 379 20.94 6.28 -9.08
C MET A 379 19.84 5.33 -8.56
N PRO A 380 19.11 5.71 -7.50
CA PRO A 380 18.00 4.90 -7.01
C PRO A 380 16.72 5.07 -7.85
N GLY A 381 15.73 4.21 -7.61
CA GLY A 381 14.40 4.33 -8.21
C GLY A 381 14.21 3.61 -9.55
N GLY A 382 15.16 2.74 -9.96
CA GLY A 382 14.97 1.81 -11.08
C GLY A 382 14.61 2.45 -12.42
N LEU A 383 13.75 1.78 -13.20
CA LEU A 383 13.28 2.27 -14.51
C LEU A 383 12.44 3.56 -14.38
N GLU A 384 11.71 3.68 -13.28
CA GLU A 384 10.75 4.74 -12.99
C GLU A 384 11.44 6.09 -12.82
N ALA A 385 12.65 6.10 -12.26
CA ALA A 385 13.46 7.30 -12.08
C ALA A 385 14.25 7.70 -13.34
N VAL A 386 14.37 6.82 -14.36
CA VAL A 386 15.25 7.09 -15.52
C VAL A 386 14.88 8.38 -16.25
N VAL A 387 13.59 8.57 -16.53
CA VAL A 387 13.11 9.73 -17.28
C VAL A 387 13.07 11.01 -16.43
N PRO A 388 12.44 11.03 -15.25
CA PRO A 388 12.36 12.25 -14.45
C PRO A 388 13.72 12.73 -13.93
N ASP A 389 14.65 11.82 -13.61
CA ASP A 389 15.92 12.19 -12.97
C ASP A 389 17.10 12.07 -13.94
N ALA A 390 17.35 10.86 -14.44
CA ALA A 390 18.58 10.52 -15.17
C ALA A 390 18.66 11.20 -16.56
N PHE A 391 17.58 11.17 -17.33
CA PHE A 391 17.50 11.83 -18.63
C PHE A 391 17.42 13.34 -18.50
N GLN A 392 16.84 13.87 -17.42
CA GLN A 392 16.88 15.31 -17.13
C GLN A 392 18.32 15.76 -16.87
N LEU A 393 19.08 15.01 -16.06
CA LEU A 393 20.47 15.32 -15.73
C LEU A 393 21.39 15.29 -16.97
N LEU A 394 21.22 14.29 -17.84
CA LEU A 394 21.99 14.23 -19.09
C LEU A 394 21.48 15.20 -20.15
N GLY A 395 20.18 15.43 -20.27
CA GLY A 395 19.58 16.25 -21.33
C GLY A 395 19.87 15.75 -22.76
N SER A 396 19.20 16.36 -23.75
CA SER A 396 19.41 16.08 -25.18
C SER A 396 20.25 17.14 -25.91
N GLY A 397 20.58 18.26 -25.25
CA GLY A 397 21.37 19.38 -25.79
C GLY A 397 22.88 19.32 -25.45
N LYS A 398 23.61 20.38 -25.84
CA LYS A 398 25.06 20.55 -25.55
C LYS A 398 25.33 20.51 -24.06
N VAL A 399 26.51 20.03 -23.65
CA VAL A 399 26.88 19.94 -22.23
C VAL A 399 26.77 21.29 -21.51
N ILE A 400 27.14 22.37 -22.19
CA ILE A 400 27.11 23.74 -21.67
C ILE A 400 25.71 24.35 -21.48
N GLU A 401 24.68 23.75 -22.08
CA GLU A 401 23.29 24.28 -22.09
C GLU A 401 22.37 23.58 -21.07
N ARG A 402 22.88 22.56 -20.34
CA ARG A 402 22.08 21.72 -19.44
C ARG A 402 21.77 22.45 -18.12
N GLN A 403 20.50 22.73 -17.87
CA GLN A 403 20.02 23.29 -16.59
C GLN A 403 19.81 22.16 -15.57
N HIS A 404 20.28 22.36 -14.33
CA HIS A 404 20.18 21.37 -13.25
C HIS A 404 19.13 21.83 -12.24
N GLN A 405 18.18 20.96 -11.91
CA GLN A 405 17.17 21.19 -10.87
C GLN A 405 17.11 19.93 -9.98
N GLY A 406 17.64 20.00 -8.76
CA GLY A 406 17.62 18.90 -7.80
C GLY A 406 18.64 19.06 -6.69
N SER A 407 18.26 18.78 -5.43
CA SER A 407 19.15 18.78 -4.26
C SER A 407 19.73 17.40 -3.93
N GLU A 408 19.21 16.34 -4.55
CA GLU A 408 19.60 14.97 -4.24
C GLU A 408 21.04 14.65 -4.67
N PRO A 409 21.74 13.72 -3.96
CA PRO A 409 23.13 13.38 -4.27
C PRO A 409 23.36 12.88 -5.71
N TRP A 410 22.41 12.13 -6.29
CA TRP A 410 22.54 11.57 -7.65
C TRP A 410 22.20 12.56 -8.77
N LEU A 411 21.53 13.69 -8.44
CA LEU A 411 21.18 14.77 -9.37
C LEU A 411 22.28 15.85 -9.48
N GLN A 412 23.41 15.69 -8.78
CA GLN A 412 24.55 16.59 -8.91
C GLN A 412 25.17 16.51 -10.32
N PRO A 413 25.79 17.58 -10.85
CA PRO A 413 26.45 17.54 -12.16
C PRO A 413 27.44 16.39 -12.28
N ILE A 414 27.37 15.62 -13.37
CA ILE A 414 28.26 14.47 -13.62
C ILE A 414 29.69 15.00 -13.87
N SER A 415 30.67 14.48 -13.12
CA SER A 415 32.06 14.96 -13.21
C SER A 415 33.06 13.83 -12.97
N ALA A 416 33.67 13.31 -14.04
CA ALA A 416 34.66 12.21 -14.01
C ALA A 416 34.13 10.91 -13.36
N GLU A 417 32.84 10.67 -13.53
CA GLU A 417 32.09 9.50 -13.09
C GLU A 417 30.97 9.21 -14.11
N LYS A 418 30.34 8.04 -14.02
CA LYS A 418 29.18 7.65 -14.82
C LYS A 418 28.01 7.32 -13.90
N LEU A 419 26.81 7.75 -14.26
CA LEU A 419 25.59 7.40 -13.53
C LEU A 419 25.12 6.00 -13.98
N SER A 420 24.79 5.12 -13.05
CA SER A 420 24.27 3.78 -13.33
C SER A 420 22.93 3.55 -12.63
N VAL A 421 22.06 2.77 -13.27
CA VAL A 421 20.78 2.29 -12.74
C VAL A 421 20.91 0.81 -12.46
N CYS A 422 20.56 0.37 -11.25
CA CYS A 422 20.71 -1.02 -10.83
C CYS A 422 19.36 -1.74 -10.71
N TYR A 423 19.37 -3.04 -11.04
CA TYR A 423 18.28 -4.00 -10.84
C TYR A 423 18.90 -5.19 -10.07
N ARG A 424 18.75 -5.29 -8.75
CA ARG A 424 19.41 -6.38 -8.00
C ARG A 424 18.48 -7.57 -7.88
N THR A 425 18.93 -8.76 -8.30
CA THR A 425 18.25 -10.02 -7.99
C THR A 425 18.64 -10.50 -6.60
N ASP A 426 17.69 -10.97 -5.80
CA ASP A 426 18.01 -11.72 -4.57
C ASP A 426 18.55 -13.14 -4.88
N ASP A 427 18.92 -13.89 -3.84
CA ASP A 427 19.46 -15.27 -3.94
C ASP A 427 18.46 -16.27 -4.56
N GLU A 428 17.20 -15.85 -4.76
CA GLU A 428 16.11 -16.63 -5.36
C GLU A 428 15.85 -16.26 -6.83
N GLY A 429 16.57 -15.26 -7.36
CA GLY A 429 16.50 -14.85 -8.76
C GLY A 429 15.39 -13.83 -9.07
N GLU A 430 14.75 -13.23 -8.05
CA GLU A 430 13.75 -12.18 -8.24
C GLU A 430 14.40 -10.79 -8.28
N ILE A 431 14.16 -10.05 -9.37
CA ILE A 431 14.63 -8.66 -9.53
C ILE A 431 13.88 -7.75 -8.56
N ARG A 432 14.56 -7.20 -7.55
CA ARG A 432 14.02 -6.14 -6.69
C ARG A 432 14.67 -4.80 -7.05
N LEU A 433 13.83 -3.77 -7.14
CA LEU A 433 14.25 -2.37 -7.07
C LEU A 433 15.10 -2.19 -5.80
N ASP A 434 16.18 -1.41 -5.85
CA ASP A 434 17.08 -1.19 -4.71
C ASP A 434 16.27 -0.90 -3.44
N THR A 435 16.24 -1.90 -2.55
CA THR A 435 15.67 -1.74 -1.23
C THR A 435 16.80 -1.35 -0.30
N TYR A 436 16.74 -0.14 0.23
CA TYR A 436 17.64 0.30 1.27
C TYR A 436 17.47 -0.57 2.53
N SER A 437 18.52 -0.64 3.35
CA SER A 437 18.38 -1.07 4.73
C SER A 437 18.56 0.14 5.63
N ALA A 438 17.64 0.32 6.56
CA ALA A 438 17.69 1.39 7.57
C ALA A 438 17.05 0.86 8.85
N PRO A 439 17.42 1.38 10.03
CA PRO A 439 16.85 0.92 11.28
C PRO A 439 15.33 0.92 11.24
N TYR A 440 14.71 -0.09 11.84
CA TYR A 440 13.27 -0.17 11.83
C TYR A 440 12.65 1.03 12.55
N GLY A 441 11.61 1.60 11.94
CA GLY A 441 10.94 2.80 12.41
C GLY A 441 11.48 4.11 11.82
N THR A 442 12.57 4.07 11.06
CA THR A 442 13.18 5.25 10.43
C THR A 442 13.11 5.23 8.90
N TRP A 443 12.34 4.33 8.29
CA TRP A 443 12.24 4.26 6.83
C TRP A 443 11.52 5.50 6.29
N SER A 444 12.03 6.04 5.19
CA SER A 444 11.33 7.10 4.46
C SER A 444 10.14 6.50 3.72
N SER A 445 9.01 7.21 3.68
CA SER A 445 7.79 6.74 3.02
C SER A 445 7.06 7.90 2.35
N PRO A 446 6.59 7.72 1.10
CA PRO A 446 5.77 8.70 0.39
C PRO A 446 4.34 8.80 0.96
N ILE A 447 3.92 7.83 1.78
CA ILE A 447 2.62 7.84 2.45
C ILE A 447 2.66 8.89 3.55
N THR A 448 2.29 10.13 3.25
CA THR A 448 2.15 11.21 4.23
C THR A 448 0.75 11.26 4.81
N ALA A 449 0.58 11.87 5.99
CA ALA A 449 -0.74 12.06 6.59
C ALA A 449 -1.62 12.93 5.68
N GLU A 450 -1.06 13.93 5.00
CA GLU A 450 -1.77 14.70 3.97
C GLU A 450 -2.24 13.81 2.82
N ALA A 451 -1.39 12.96 2.26
CA ALA A 451 -1.73 12.17 1.08
C ALA A 451 -2.86 11.16 1.32
N ILE A 452 -3.00 10.65 2.55
CA ILE A 452 -4.07 9.69 2.91
C ILE A 452 -5.37 10.39 3.36
N THR A 453 -5.34 11.70 3.64
CA THR A 453 -6.55 12.46 4.05
C THR A 453 -7.10 13.37 2.95
N LYS A 454 -6.23 13.88 2.07
CA LYS A 454 -6.58 14.87 1.05
C LYS A 454 -7.46 14.27 -0.03
N GLY A 455 -8.68 14.78 -0.15
CA GLY A 455 -9.67 14.28 -1.12
C GLY A 455 -10.13 12.84 -0.85
N ALA A 456 -9.82 12.30 0.34
CA ALA A 456 -10.31 11.01 0.78
C ALA A 456 -11.83 11.04 0.88
N ILE A 457 -12.50 10.02 0.35
CA ILE A 457 -13.93 9.80 0.55
C ILE A 457 -14.10 8.42 1.18
N SER A 458 -15.13 8.26 2.00
CA SER A 458 -15.55 6.95 2.49
C SER A 458 -17.05 6.79 2.32
N PHE A 459 -17.51 5.55 2.15
CA PHE A 459 -18.93 5.27 1.99
C PHE A 459 -19.58 5.08 3.36
N ALA A 460 -20.48 5.99 3.71
CA ALA A 460 -21.24 5.91 4.94
C ALA A 460 -22.47 5.00 4.81
N ASP A 461 -23.11 4.88 3.64
CA ASP A 461 -24.23 3.96 3.44
C ASP A 461 -24.45 3.68 1.95
N VAL A 462 -25.15 2.60 1.62
CA VAL A 462 -25.66 2.29 0.29
C VAL A 462 -27.17 2.07 0.37
N ILE A 463 -27.90 2.74 -0.51
CA ILE A 463 -29.36 2.78 -0.52
C ILE A 463 -29.83 2.36 -1.90
N VAL A 464 -30.88 1.53 -1.95
CA VAL A 464 -31.53 1.13 -3.20
C VAL A 464 -32.97 1.62 -3.16
N ASP A 465 -33.40 2.27 -4.23
CA ASP A 465 -34.81 2.53 -4.46
C ASP A 465 -35.51 1.23 -4.87
N PRO A 466 -36.44 0.69 -4.06
CA PRO A 466 -37.09 -0.58 -4.35
C PRO A 466 -38.04 -0.53 -5.57
N ILE A 467 -38.39 0.67 -6.06
CA ILE A 467 -39.29 0.84 -7.21
C ILE A 467 -38.52 0.95 -8.52
N THR A 468 -37.42 1.71 -8.52
CA THR A 468 -36.63 1.97 -9.73
C THR A 468 -35.38 1.10 -9.84
N SER A 469 -35.05 0.35 -8.79
CA SER A 469 -33.78 -0.39 -8.62
C SER A 469 -32.54 0.51 -8.72
N THR A 470 -32.71 1.83 -8.61
CA THR A 470 -31.59 2.79 -8.68
C THR A 470 -30.79 2.74 -7.38
N THR A 471 -29.46 2.69 -7.51
CA THR A 471 -28.53 2.67 -6.38
C THR A 471 -28.03 4.07 -6.06
N TYR A 472 -28.11 4.44 -4.79
CA TYR A 472 -27.59 5.67 -4.21
C TYR A 472 -26.57 5.32 -3.12
N HIS A 473 -25.71 6.27 -2.79
CA HIS A 473 -24.77 6.11 -1.70
C HIS A 473 -24.56 7.42 -0.95
N ILE A 474 -24.13 7.29 0.31
CA ILE A 474 -23.74 8.41 1.13
C ILE A 474 -22.22 8.47 1.19
N GLU A 475 -21.63 9.58 0.72
CA GLU A 475 -20.19 9.84 0.83
C GLU A 475 -19.91 10.73 2.04
N ALA A 476 -18.96 10.34 2.89
CA ALA A 476 -18.37 11.21 3.90
C ALA A 476 -17.19 11.98 3.29
N ARG A 477 -17.18 13.32 3.47
CA ARG A 477 -16.19 14.23 2.86
C ARG A 477 -15.41 15.02 3.93
N PRO A 478 -14.25 14.53 4.38
CA PRO A 478 -13.38 15.22 5.34
C PRO A 478 -12.95 16.64 4.93
N SER A 479 -12.76 16.87 3.63
CA SER A 479 -12.38 18.17 3.05
C SER A 479 -13.52 19.20 3.08
N GLU A 480 -14.76 18.74 3.25
CA GLU A 480 -15.96 19.58 3.34
C GLU A 480 -16.49 19.60 4.78
N GLU A 481 -15.59 19.88 5.73
CA GLU A 481 -15.90 19.96 7.17
C GLU A 481 -16.47 18.64 7.75
N GLY A 482 -16.18 17.51 7.09
CA GLY A 482 -16.60 16.18 7.55
C GLY A 482 -18.10 15.89 7.35
N ARG A 483 -18.77 16.59 6.43
CA ARG A 483 -20.18 16.34 6.11
C ARG A 483 -20.37 15.04 5.34
N ASN A 484 -21.58 14.49 5.44
CA ASN A 484 -22.07 13.40 4.60
C ASN A 484 -22.99 13.94 3.51
N THR A 485 -22.91 13.39 2.30
CA THR A 485 -23.77 13.80 1.17
C THR A 485 -24.36 12.60 0.44
N LEU A 486 -25.58 12.75 -0.09
CA LEU A 486 -26.30 11.70 -0.81
C LEU A 486 -26.08 11.86 -2.33
N ILE A 487 -25.71 10.76 -2.99
CA ILE A 487 -25.32 10.76 -4.40
C ILE A 487 -26.01 9.62 -5.14
N ASN A 488 -26.46 9.91 -6.36
CA ASN A 488 -26.87 8.86 -7.32
C ASN A 488 -25.61 8.15 -7.84
N THR A 489 -25.48 6.85 -7.57
CA THR A 489 -24.26 6.08 -7.86
C THR A 489 -23.97 5.99 -9.36
N LYS A 490 -25.02 5.99 -10.20
CA LYS A 490 -24.88 5.84 -11.65
C LYS A 490 -24.56 7.17 -12.34
N THR A 491 -25.25 8.25 -11.97
CA THR A 491 -25.08 9.56 -12.61
C THR A 491 -23.93 10.35 -12.00
N GLY A 492 -23.54 10.04 -10.75
CA GLY A 492 -22.60 10.82 -9.96
C GLY A 492 -23.18 12.15 -9.47
N GLN A 493 -24.48 12.40 -9.68
CA GLN A 493 -25.12 13.64 -9.26
C GLN A 493 -25.35 13.65 -7.76
N GLU A 494 -24.93 14.74 -7.12
CA GLU A 494 -25.18 15.01 -5.71
C GLU A 494 -26.62 15.52 -5.52
N LEU A 495 -27.40 14.83 -4.69
CA LEU A 495 -28.80 15.21 -4.37
C LEU A 495 -28.86 16.28 -3.28
N THR A 496 -27.79 16.43 -2.50
CA THR A 496 -27.68 17.38 -1.40
C THR A 496 -26.47 18.30 -1.56
N PRO A 497 -26.41 19.10 -2.65
CA PRO A 497 -25.27 19.96 -2.92
C PRO A 497 -25.22 21.13 -1.94
N GLY A 498 -24.06 21.37 -1.32
CA GLY A 498 -23.87 22.48 -0.37
C GLY A 498 -23.39 22.01 1.00
N LYS A 499 -22.55 22.82 1.64
CA LYS A 499 -21.92 22.49 2.93
C LYS A 499 -22.94 22.39 4.07
N GLU A 500 -24.08 23.05 3.92
CA GLU A 500 -25.17 23.07 4.88
C GLU A 500 -25.99 21.77 4.91
N TRP A 501 -25.83 20.90 3.91
CA TRP A 501 -26.50 19.61 3.83
C TRP A 501 -25.57 18.50 4.31
N ASN A 502 -25.72 18.16 5.59
CA ASN A 502 -25.03 17.05 6.23
C ASN A 502 -26.03 15.90 6.48
N VAL A 503 -26.02 14.91 5.58
CA VAL A 503 -26.89 13.73 5.57
C VAL A 503 -26.46 12.75 6.66
N ARG A 504 -26.77 13.11 7.90
CA ARG A 504 -26.40 12.37 9.11
C ARG A 504 -27.44 12.64 10.20
N THR A 505 -27.51 11.74 11.17
CA THR A 505 -28.38 11.84 12.34
C THR A 505 -27.58 11.65 13.64
N GLY A 506 -28.10 12.21 14.73
CA GLY A 506 -27.54 12.09 16.08
C GLY A 506 -28.24 11.06 16.95
N VAL A 507 -29.19 10.27 16.43
CA VAL A 507 -29.86 9.22 17.20
C VAL A 507 -28.84 8.27 17.81
N HIS A 508 -28.97 7.98 19.12
CA HIS A 508 -28.01 7.22 19.93
C HIS A 508 -26.59 7.82 19.98
N GLU A 509 -26.40 9.08 19.57
CA GLU A 509 -25.13 9.78 19.31
C GLU A 509 -24.20 9.14 18.24
N TYR A 510 -24.42 7.87 17.88
CA TYR A 510 -23.72 7.16 16.80
C TYR A 510 -24.38 7.35 15.43
N GLY A 511 -25.71 7.43 15.39
CA GLY A 511 -26.49 7.62 14.18
C GLY A 511 -26.62 6.37 13.30
N GLY A 512 -26.50 6.58 11.98
CA GLY A 512 -26.75 5.57 10.96
C GLY A 512 -28.18 5.58 10.40
N ALA A 513 -28.33 4.96 9.24
CA ALA A 513 -29.52 4.96 8.39
C ALA A 513 -30.18 6.35 8.28
N PRO A 514 -29.42 7.40 7.90
CA PRO A 514 -29.93 8.76 7.89
C PRO A 514 -30.81 9.04 6.67
N ALA A 515 -30.96 8.11 5.72
CA ALA A 515 -31.76 8.32 4.53
C ALA A 515 -32.41 7.04 3.99
N ILE A 516 -33.46 7.21 3.20
CA ILE A 516 -34.10 6.18 2.36
C ILE A 516 -34.49 6.79 1.02
N VAL A 517 -34.53 5.99 -0.05
CA VAL A 517 -35.06 6.41 -1.35
C VAL A 517 -36.25 5.54 -1.73
N TYR A 518 -37.30 6.17 -2.25
CA TYR A 518 -38.48 5.48 -2.74
C TYR A 518 -39.08 6.25 -3.92
N ASN A 519 -39.18 5.60 -5.08
CA ASN A 519 -39.74 6.16 -6.30
C ASN A 519 -39.12 7.53 -6.68
N ASP A 520 -37.78 7.56 -6.79
CA ASP A 520 -36.93 8.73 -7.04
C ASP A 520 -36.92 9.84 -5.97
N PHE A 521 -37.66 9.68 -4.87
CA PHE A 521 -37.61 10.63 -3.76
C PHE A 521 -36.71 10.11 -2.65
N ALA A 522 -35.68 10.88 -2.35
CA ALA A 522 -34.86 10.66 -1.17
C ALA A 522 -35.46 11.38 0.03
N PHE A 523 -35.57 10.69 1.14
CA PHE A 523 -35.92 11.24 2.44
C PHE A 523 -34.72 11.09 3.36
N PHE A 524 -34.29 12.17 4.02
CA PHE A 524 -33.08 12.13 4.82
C PHE A 524 -33.10 13.06 6.04
N SER A 525 -32.41 12.65 7.10
CA SER A 525 -32.14 13.46 8.27
C SER A 525 -30.99 14.43 8.01
N ARG A 526 -31.19 15.69 8.37
CA ARG A 526 -30.14 16.71 8.37
C ARG A 526 -29.59 16.88 9.78
N PHE A 527 -28.28 16.70 9.95
CA PHE A 527 -27.66 16.71 11.28
C PHE A 527 -27.79 18.06 12.00
N ASN A 528 -27.75 19.15 11.26
CA ASN A 528 -27.62 20.50 11.81
C ASN A 528 -28.88 20.95 12.57
N ASP A 529 -30.07 20.61 12.07
CA ASP A 529 -31.37 21.01 12.64
C ASP A 529 -32.22 19.84 13.14
N GLY A 530 -31.78 18.58 12.94
CA GLY A 530 -32.48 17.38 13.36
C GLY A 530 -33.72 17.04 12.53
N ARG A 531 -34.00 17.78 11.45
CA ARG A 531 -35.23 17.62 10.66
C ARG A 531 -35.06 16.59 9.55
N VAL A 532 -36.19 16.08 9.05
CA VAL A 532 -36.23 15.23 7.85
C VAL A 532 -36.59 16.08 6.64
N TYR A 533 -35.86 15.87 5.55
CA TYR A 533 -36.02 16.55 4.27
C TYR A 533 -36.36 15.53 3.18
N ARG A 534 -37.12 15.98 2.18
CA ARG A 534 -37.41 15.25 0.94
C ARG A 534 -36.73 15.97 -0.21
N VAL A 535 -36.04 15.23 -1.08
CA VAL A 535 -35.41 15.77 -2.29
C VAL A 535 -35.56 14.80 -3.47
N LYS A 536 -35.60 15.37 -4.67
CA LYS A 536 -35.48 14.65 -5.94
C LYS A 536 -34.30 15.23 -6.71
N GLU A 537 -33.60 14.40 -7.48
CA GLU A 537 -32.43 14.81 -8.28
C GLU A 537 -32.75 16.08 -9.11
N GLY A 538 -31.88 17.10 -9.00
CA GLY A 538 -32.06 18.41 -9.64
C GLY A 538 -33.06 19.37 -8.97
N ARG A 539 -33.55 19.06 -7.76
CA ARG A 539 -34.42 19.93 -6.96
C ARG A 539 -33.75 20.26 -5.62
N GLU A 540 -34.16 21.37 -5.02
CA GLU A 540 -33.76 21.74 -3.66
C GLU A 540 -34.44 20.86 -2.60
N PRO A 541 -33.73 20.46 -1.53
CA PRO A 541 -34.36 19.72 -0.42
C PRO A 541 -35.43 20.52 0.31
N GLU A 542 -36.55 19.86 0.63
CA GLU A 542 -37.71 20.44 1.32
C GLU A 542 -37.95 19.74 2.66
N ALA A 543 -38.07 20.50 3.77
CA ALA A 543 -38.38 19.91 5.06
C ALA A 543 -39.79 19.30 5.10
N VAL A 544 -39.89 18.07 5.62
CA VAL A 544 -41.13 17.29 5.79
C VAL A 544 -41.50 17.03 7.25
N THR A 545 -40.70 17.51 8.21
CA THR A 545 -41.02 17.52 9.63
C THR A 545 -41.09 18.97 10.16
N PRO A 546 -41.82 19.22 11.26
CA PRO A 546 -41.79 20.51 11.96
C PRO A 546 -40.37 20.88 12.39
N ASP A 547 -40.15 22.18 12.59
CA ASP A 547 -38.95 22.65 13.29
C ASP A 547 -39.13 22.41 14.79
N SER A 548 -38.11 21.82 15.43
CA SER A 548 -38.10 21.50 16.85
C SER A 548 -36.91 22.12 17.57
N ASP A 549 -36.18 23.04 16.92
CA ASP A 549 -34.91 23.59 17.43
C ASP A 549 -33.94 22.47 17.86
N LYS A 550 -33.83 21.44 17.01
CA LYS A 550 -33.01 20.22 17.21
C LYS A 550 -33.44 19.31 18.38
N ALA A 551 -34.58 19.55 19.01
CA ALA A 551 -35.11 18.68 20.05
C ALA A 551 -35.47 17.29 19.52
N HIS A 552 -35.90 17.15 18.27
CA HIS A 552 -36.19 15.85 17.67
C HIS A 552 -35.07 15.39 16.73
N ARG A 553 -34.75 14.10 16.80
CA ARG A 553 -33.81 13.44 15.88
C ARG A 553 -34.45 12.20 15.28
N PHE A 554 -34.27 12.01 13.97
CA PHE A 554 -34.90 10.93 13.21
C PHE A 554 -33.87 10.02 12.55
N ALA A 555 -34.19 8.73 12.43
CA ALA A 555 -33.35 7.75 11.74
C ALA A 555 -34.15 6.50 11.30
N ASN A 556 -33.48 5.60 10.56
CA ASN A 556 -33.92 4.24 10.26
C ASN A 556 -35.33 4.15 9.63
N PHE A 557 -35.46 4.83 8.50
CA PHE A 557 -36.75 5.00 7.81
C PHE A 557 -37.24 3.73 7.09
N ASP A 558 -38.56 3.63 6.93
CA ASP A 558 -39.21 2.74 5.97
C ASP A 558 -40.47 3.43 5.40
N VAL A 559 -40.73 3.26 4.10
CA VAL A 559 -41.87 3.89 3.42
C VAL A 559 -43.03 2.91 3.35
N HIS A 560 -44.23 3.33 3.69
CA HIS A 560 -45.41 2.47 3.56
C HIS A 560 -45.68 2.15 2.07
N PRO A 561 -45.85 0.86 1.67
CA PRO A 561 -45.89 0.46 0.25
C PRO A 561 -47.11 0.98 -0.52
N LYS A 562 -48.28 1.11 0.14
CA LYS A 562 -49.51 1.67 -0.45
C LYS A 562 -49.71 3.18 -0.21
N HIS A 563 -49.44 3.66 1.01
CA HIS A 563 -49.57 5.07 1.39
C HIS A 563 -48.19 5.73 1.44
N THR A 564 -47.57 5.94 0.29
CA THR A 564 -46.14 6.32 0.14
C THR A 564 -45.73 7.69 0.71
N HIS A 565 -46.70 8.49 1.17
CA HIS A 565 -46.47 9.73 1.90
C HIS A 565 -46.29 9.53 3.42
N LEU A 566 -46.40 8.27 3.90
CA LEU A 566 -46.24 7.90 5.29
C LEU A 566 -44.91 7.15 5.45
N LEU A 567 -44.03 7.67 6.30
CA LEU A 567 -42.76 7.05 6.66
C LEU A 567 -42.79 6.65 8.12
N VAL A 568 -42.37 5.43 8.44
CA VAL A 568 -42.01 5.08 9.82
C VAL A 568 -40.56 5.48 10.07
N SER A 569 -40.27 5.95 11.29
CA SER A 569 -38.93 6.35 11.72
C SER A 569 -38.75 6.13 13.22
N VAL A 570 -37.51 5.90 13.63
CA VAL A 570 -37.08 6.06 15.02
C VAL A 570 -37.01 7.55 15.33
N LEU A 571 -37.66 7.97 16.42
CA LEU A 571 -37.64 9.33 16.96
C LEU A 571 -36.99 9.32 18.35
N GLU A 572 -35.95 10.14 18.49
CA GLU A 572 -35.30 10.47 19.77
C GLU A 572 -35.67 11.91 20.16
N ASP A 573 -36.32 12.09 21.31
CA ASP A 573 -36.81 13.37 21.84
C ASP A 573 -35.88 13.91 22.94
N HIS A 574 -35.26 15.06 22.65
CA HIS A 574 -34.34 15.84 23.49
C HIS A 574 -34.97 17.15 23.99
N THR A 575 -36.30 17.25 24.05
CA THR A 575 -36.97 18.42 24.66
C THR A 575 -36.42 18.69 26.07
N ILE A 576 -36.05 17.63 26.78
CA ILE A 576 -35.19 17.68 27.96
C ILE A 576 -33.88 16.96 27.61
N ASP A 577 -32.85 17.72 27.21
CA ASP A 577 -31.54 17.21 26.77
C ASP A 577 -30.66 16.71 27.95
N GLN A 578 -31.22 15.78 28.72
CA GLN A 578 -30.52 15.02 29.77
C GLN A 578 -30.64 13.52 29.44
N PRO A 579 -29.55 12.73 29.53
CA PRO A 579 -29.54 11.31 29.14
C PRO A 579 -30.72 10.49 29.67
N ALA A 580 -31.08 10.67 30.95
CA ALA A 580 -32.17 9.93 31.59
C ALA A 580 -33.59 10.38 31.18
N ALA A 581 -33.74 11.57 30.58
CA ALA A 581 -35.02 12.14 30.17
C ALA A 581 -35.31 11.97 28.66
N ILE A 582 -34.31 11.55 27.87
CA ILE A 582 -34.47 11.31 26.44
C ILE A 582 -35.45 10.15 26.22
N VAL A 583 -36.43 10.35 25.35
CA VAL A 583 -37.43 9.33 25.00
C VAL A 583 -37.19 8.84 23.59
N ASN A 584 -37.08 7.52 23.42
CA ASN A 584 -37.06 6.88 22.10
C ASN A 584 -38.44 6.31 21.79
N SER A 585 -38.87 6.44 20.54
CA SER A 585 -40.14 5.90 20.06
C SER A 585 -40.07 5.58 18.58
N LEU A 586 -41.06 4.85 18.08
CA LEU A 586 -41.38 4.84 16.66
C LEU A 586 -42.45 5.89 16.37
N CYS A 587 -42.30 6.62 15.28
CA CYS A 587 -43.26 7.61 14.81
C CYS A 587 -43.58 7.42 13.33
N ILE A 588 -44.71 8.00 12.90
CA ILE A 588 -45.07 8.18 11.49
C ILE A 588 -44.87 9.64 11.10
N ILE A 589 -44.11 9.87 10.04
CA ILE A 589 -43.95 11.16 9.38
C ILE A 589 -44.91 11.18 8.19
N ASN A 590 -45.86 12.12 8.19
CA ASN A 590 -46.72 12.38 7.04
C ASN A 590 -46.10 13.51 6.21
N THR A 591 -45.56 13.18 5.04
CA THR A 591 -44.79 14.13 4.23
C THR A 591 -45.66 15.16 3.50
N ASN A 592 -46.97 14.90 3.40
CA ASN A 592 -47.91 15.83 2.76
C ASN A 592 -48.32 16.94 3.73
N THR A 593 -48.66 16.56 4.97
CA THR A 593 -49.08 17.51 6.01
C THR A 593 -47.92 18.05 6.83
N LYS A 594 -46.71 17.47 6.68
CA LYS A 594 -45.48 17.80 7.41
C LYS A 594 -45.61 17.62 8.91
N THR A 595 -46.30 16.57 9.32
CA THR A 595 -46.60 16.24 10.72
C THR A 595 -45.90 14.95 11.15
N VAL A 596 -45.68 14.83 12.46
CA VAL A 596 -45.08 13.65 13.09
C VAL A 596 -46.05 13.13 14.14
N HIS A 597 -46.41 11.85 14.06
CA HIS A 597 -47.36 11.19 14.94
C HIS A 597 -46.68 10.03 15.67
N PRO A 598 -46.80 9.91 17.00
CA PRO A 598 -46.31 8.74 17.73
C PRO A 598 -46.96 7.45 17.26
N LEU A 599 -46.19 6.36 17.19
CA LEU A 599 -46.66 5.05 16.72
C LEU A 599 -46.48 3.95 17.77
N VAL A 600 -45.26 3.79 18.31
CA VAL A 600 -44.93 2.80 19.34
C VAL A 600 -44.02 3.46 20.38
N SER A 601 -44.31 3.23 21.66
CA SER A 601 -43.53 3.76 22.79
C SER A 601 -43.56 2.80 23.98
N GLY A 602 -42.66 3.02 24.95
CA GLY A 602 -42.58 2.26 26.20
C GLY A 602 -41.29 1.46 26.39
N ALA A 603 -40.55 1.15 25.32
CA ALA A 603 -39.19 0.63 25.40
C ALA A 603 -38.16 1.75 25.48
N ASP A 604 -36.98 1.45 26.02
CA ASP A 604 -35.91 2.44 26.12
C ASP A 604 -35.34 2.81 24.75
N PHE A 605 -35.37 1.87 23.79
CA PHE A 605 -34.84 2.04 22.45
C PHE A 605 -35.56 1.21 21.39
N TYR A 606 -35.45 1.64 20.13
CA TYR A 606 -36.09 1.05 18.97
C TYR A 606 -35.13 1.04 17.77
N ALA A 607 -35.26 0.03 16.90
CA ALA A 607 -34.51 -0.03 15.65
C ALA A 607 -35.25 -0.86 14.58
N SER A 608 -34.78 -0.74 13.34
CA SER A 608 -35.18 -1.52 12.17
C SER A 608 -36.71 -1.68 11.98
N PRO A 609 -37.52 -0.60 12.00
CA PRO A 609 -38.93 -0.72 11.66
C PRO A 609 -39.08 -1.09 10.18
N LYS A 610 -39.92 -2.11 9.88
CA LYS A 610 -40.17 -2.63 8.52
C LYS A 610 -41.62 -2.96 8.27
N PHE A 611 -42.22 -2.30 7.27
CA PHE A 611 -43.57 -2.64 6.80
C PHE A 611 -43.56 -3.99 6.06
N SER A 612 -44.63 -4.76 6.21
CA SER A 612 -44.88 -5.91 5.35
C SER A 612 -45.12 -5.46 3.90
N PRO A 613 -44.88 -6.32 2.88
CA PRO A 613 -45.03 -5.93 1.48
C PRO A 613 -46.43 -5.42 1.11
N ASP A 614 -47.48 -5.91 1.79
CA ASP A 614 -48.85 -5.43 1.63
C ASP A 614 -49.21 -4.20 2.50
N GLY A 615 -48.30 -3.78 3.38
CA GLY A 615 -48.45 -2.65 4.32
C GLY A 615 -49.37 -2.90 5.51
N THR A 616 -49.83 -4.14 5.73
CA THR A 616 -50.80 -4.44 6.80
C THR A 616 -50.15 -4.71 8.15
N ARG A 617 -48.83 -4.96 8.19
CA ARG A 617 -48.07 -5.22 9.41
C ARG A 617 -46.80 -4.40 9.46
N LEU A 618 -46.33 -4.15 10.68
CA LEU A 618 -45.03 -3.56 10.97
C LEU A 618 -44.24 -4.50 11.88
N ALA A 619 -42.99 -4.77 11.54
CA ALA A 619 -42.01 -5.43 12.41
C ALA A 619 -40.99 -4.40 12.92
N TRP A 620 -40.48 -4.57 14.13
CA TRP A 620 -39.42 -3.73 14.67
C TRP A 620 -38.59 -4.47 15.73
N GLN A 621 -37.41 -3.94 16.01
CA GLN A 621 -36.59 -4.33 17.16
C GLN A 621 -36.78 -3.32 18.30
N GLN A 622 -36.83 -3.80 19.54
CA GLN A 622 -36.82 -2.98 20.75
C GLN A 622 -35.99 -3.63 21.86
N TRP A 623 -35.47 -2.84 22.79
CA TRP A 623 -34.79 -3.34 23.99
C TRP A 623 -34.90 -2.35 25.15
N PHE A 624 -34.50 -2.80 26.32
CA PHE A 624 -34.65 -2.09 27.58
C PHE A 624 -33.32 -2.05 28.30
N HIS A 625 -33.08 -0.98 29.05
CA HIS A 625 -32.01 -0.97 30.01
C HIS A 625 -32.14 -2.13 31.01
N PRO A 626 -31.02 -2.72 31.46
CA PRO A 626 -29.64 -2.32 31.20
C PRO A 626 -29.01 -2.96 29.94
N ASP A 627 -29.79 -3.64 29.10
CA ASP A 627 -29.23 -4.36 27.95
C ASP A 627 -28.78 -3.41 26.83
N MET A 628 -27.66 -3.75 26.20
CA MET A 628 -27.33 -3.31 24.85
C MET A 628 -28.07 -4.16 23.80
N PRO A 629 -28.22 -3.70 22.54
CA PRO A 629 -29.07 -4.39 21.56
C PRO A 629 -28.60 -5.80 21.17
N TRP A 630 -27.32 -6.15 21.41
CA TRP A 630 -26.76 -7.51 21.23
C TRP A 630 -26.90 -8.41 22.46
N GLU A 631 -27.54 -7.93 23.53
CA GLU A 631 -27.63 -8.66 24.80
C GLU A 631 -29.02 -9.23 25.06
N GLY A 632 -30.05 -8.45 24.70
CA GLY A 632 -31.46 -8.76 24.94
C GLY A 632 -32.41 -8.07 23.97
N GLY A 633 -31.97 -7.83 22.72
CA GLY A 633 -32.83 -7.30 21.67
C GLY A 633 -34.06 -8.19 21.41
N GLN A 634 -35.23 -7.57 21.25
CA GLN A 634 -36.50 -8.26 21.03
C GLN A 634 -37.11 -7.85 19.69
N ILE A 635 -37.64 -8.81 18.95
CA ILE A 635 -38.43 -8.54 17.74
C ILE A 635 -39.92 -8.59 18.07
N HIS A 636 -40.62 -7.57 17.60
CA HIS A 636 -42.07 -7.44 17.72
C HIS A 636 -42.71 -7.24 16.35
N ILE A 637 -43.96 -7.66 16.24
CA ILE A 637 -44.83 -7.38 15.10
C ILE A 637 -46.14 -6.76 15.57
N GLY A 638 -46.80 -5.98 14.72
CA GLY A 638 -48.16 -5.50 14.99
C GLY A 638 -48.90 -5.12 13.71
N ASP A 639 -50.22 -5.10 13.79
CA ASP A 639 -51.12 -4.80 12.68
C ASP A 639 -51.23 -3.28 12.49
N ILE A 640 -51.06 -2.82 11.25
CA ILE A 640 -51.17 -1.43 10.86
C ILE A 640 -52.62 -1.11 10.50
N ILE A 641 -53.20 -0.18 11.23
CA ILE A 641 -54.55 0.36 10.97
C ILE A 641 -54.42 1.82 10.58
N ILE A 642 -54.92 2.15 9.39
CA ILE A 642 -54.90 3.51 8.84
C ILE A 642 -56.34 4.01 8.74
N GLU A 643 -56.67 5.02 9.54
CA GLU A 643 -57.97 5.68 9.56
C GLU A 643 -57.77 7.17 9.22
N SER A 644 -58.23 7.58 8.04
CA SER A 644 -57.93 8.90 7.45
C SER A 644 -56.40 9.13 7.36
N ASP A 645 -55.84 10.04 8.16
CA ASP A 645 -54.41 10.36 8.22
C ASP A 645 -53.72 9.80 9.48
N THR A 646 -54.44 9.07 10.34
CA THR A 646 -53.90 8.50 11.58
C THR A 646 -53.50 7.05 11.36
N VAL A 647 -52.26 6.72 11.71
CA VAL A 647 -51.73 5.35 11.68
C VAL A 647 -51.59 4.86 13.11
N THR A 648 -52.10 3.67 13.39
CA THR A 648 -51.94 3.00 14.69
C THR A 648 -51.45 1.57 14.51
N VAL A 649 -50.71 1.08 15.51
CA VAL A 649 -50.33 -0.34 15.61
C VAL A 649 -51.23 -1.02 16.63
N LYS A 650 -51.86 -2.14 16.25
CA LYS A 650 -52.67 -2.98 17.14
C LYS A 650 -52.14 -4.41 17.17
N ASN A 651 -52.65 -5.22 18.10
CA ASN A 651 -52.34 -6.65 18.22
C ASN A 651 -50.84 -6.95 18.24
N THR A 652 -50.08 -6.17 19.01
CA THR A 652 -48.62 -6.35 19.09
C THR A 652 -48.26 -7.70 19.69
N VAL A 653 -47.37 -8.43 19.03
CA VAL A 653 -46.87 -9.74 19.46
C VAL A 653 -45.35 -9.69 19.54
N HIS A 654 -44.79 -10.14 20.67
CA HIS A 654 -43.38 -10.45 20.84
C HIS A 654 -43.07 -11.80 20.17
N ILE A 655 -42.14 -11.84 19.22
CA ILE A 655 -41.87 -13.05 18.43
C ILE A 655 -40.56 -13.76 18.76
N ALA A 656 -39.52 -13.03 19.21
CA ALA A 656 -38.19 -13.57 19.47
C ALA A 656 -37.33 -12.61 20.33
N GLY A 657 -36.27 -13.15 20.93
CA GLY A 657 -35.39 -12.42 21.86
C GLY A 657 -35.90 -12.45 23.30
N GLU A 658 -34.98 -12.37 24.26
CA GLU A 658 -35.27 -12.43 25.69
C GLU A 658 -34.33 -11.49 26.44
N THR A 659 -34.90 -10.56 27.22
CA THR A 659 -34.14 -9.58 28.01
C THR A 659 -33.05 -10.26 28.84
N LYS A 660 -31.84 -9.69 28.81
CA LYS A 660 -30.60 -10.15 29.47
C LYS A 660 -30.06 -11.51 29.01
N LYS A 661 -30.69 -12.19 28.04
CA LYS A 661 -30.40 -13.60 27.77
C LYS A 661 -30.22 -13.92 26.29
N ILE A 662 -31.11 -13.47 25.42
CA ILE A 662 -31.10 -13.77 23.99
C ILE A 662 -31.36 -12.47 23.24
N SER A 663 -30.53 -12.19 22.24
CA SER A 663 -30.68 -11.04 21.37
C SER A 663 -31.20 -11.46 20.00
N ALA A 664 -32.33 -10.88 19.61
CA ALA A 664 -32.87 -10.95 18.26
C ALA A 664 -32.87 -9.57 17.59
N ALA A 665 -32.41 -9.50 16.34
CA ALA A 665 -32.15 -8.26 15.63
C ALA A 665 -32.40 -8.35 14.11
N PHE A 666 -32.43 -7.19 13.46
CA PHE A 666 -32.54 -7.02 12.01
C PHE A 666 -33.76 -7.75 11.39
N PRO A 667 -35.02 -7.39 11.72
CA PRO A 667 -36.19 -7.98 11.09
C PRO A 667 -36.40 -7.50 9.64
N SER A 668 -36.75 -8.41 8.72
CA SER A 668 -37.10 -8.08 7.34
C SER A 668 -38.10 -9.08 6.75
N TRP A 669 -39.09 -8.59 5.99
CA TRP A 669 -40.14 -9.42 5.40
C TRP A 669 -39.69 -10.07 4.07
N ALA A 670 -39.69 -11.41 4.02
CA ALA A 670 -39.46 -12.16 2.77
C ALA A 670 -40.68 -12.10 1.85
N ASN A 671 -41.86 -12.28 2.44
CA ASN A 671 -43.16 -12.15 1.81
C ASN A 671 -44.16 -11.68 2.89
N ASN A 672 -45.45 -11.64 2.58
CA ASN A 672 -46.45 -11.18 3.55
C ASN A 672 -46.45 -12.00 4.85
N ASP A 673 -46.16 -13.30 4.81
CA ASP A 673 -46.33 -14.23 5.95
C ASP A 673 -45.04 -14.76 6.57
N THR A 674 -43.88 -14.41 5.99
CA THR A 674 -42.57 -14.85 6.46
C THR A 674 -41.70 -13.66 6.79
N LEU A 675 -41.35 -13.54 8.07
CA LEU A 675 -40.36 -12.58 8.56
C LEU A 675 -39.04 -13.31 8.82
N ILE A 676 -37.94 -12.75 8.33
CA ILE A 676 -36.57 -13.19 8.61
C ILE A 676 -35.95 -12.23 9.61
N PHE A 677 -35.14 -12.77 10.52
CA PHE A 677 -34.37 -12.00 11.49
C PHE A 677 -33.14 -12.81 11.91
N THR A 678 -32.30 -12.23 12.75
CA THR A 678 -31.15 -12.94 13.36
C THR A 678 -31.36 -13.12 14.85
N SER A 679 -30.88 -14.23 15.42
CA SER A 679 -30.91 -14.49 16.85
C SER A 679 -29.63 -15.22 17.28
N ASP A 680 -29.11 -14.87 18.45
CA ASP A 680 -27.93 -15.49 19.05
C ASP A 680 -28.25 -16.66 20.01
N GLU A 681 -29.50 -17.14 20.02
CA GLU A 681 -29.96 -18.25 20.86
C GLU A 681 -29.15 -19.54 20.68
N SER A 682 -28.52 -19.73 19.50
CA SER A 682 -27.65 -20.88 19.23
C SER A 682 -26.22 -20.75 19.77
N GLY A 683 -25.87 -19.61 20.38
CA GLY A 683 -24.50 -19.24 20.78
C GLY A 683 -23.78 -18.37 19.74
N TYR A 684 -24.30 -18.30 18.51
CA TYR A 684 -23.82 -17.44 17.43
C TYR A 684 -25.02 -16.72 16.82
N ILE A 685 -24.83 -15.50 16.29
CA ILE A 685 -25.88 -14.78 15.59
C ILE A 685 -26.21 -15.54 14.31
N ASN A 686 -27.29 -16.30 14.29
CA ASN A 686 -27.73 -17.13 13.17
C ASN A 686 -29.07 -16.61 12.62
N PRO A 687 -29.44 -16.93 11.37
CA PRO A 687 -30.72 -16.54 10.78
C PRO A 687 -31.88 -17.39 11.31
N TRP A 688 -33.02 -16.74 11.52
CA TRP A 688 -34.26 -17.30 12.03
C TRP A 688 -35.43 -16.82 11.18
N LYS A 689 -36.51 -17.60 11.18
CA LYS A 689 -37.76 -17.24 10.50
C LYS A 689 -38.94 -17.27 11.46
N TYR A 690 -39.87 -16.35 11.27
CA TYR A 690 -41.19 -16.38 11.89
C TYR A 690 -42.24 -16.60 10.81
N GLN A 691 -43.00 -17.68 10.95
CA GLN A 691 -44.08 -18.09 10.04
C GLN A 691 -45.12 -18.88 10.82
N ASN A 692 -46.40 -18.77 10.46
CA ASN A 692 -47.50 -19.51 11.09
C ASN A 692 -47.56 -19.39 12.63
N GLY A 693 -47.23 -18.20 13.16
CA GLY A 693 -47.28 -17.93 14.59
C GLY A 693 -46.08 -18.44 15.40
N LYS A 694 -45.03 -18.93 14.74
CA LYS A 694 -43.87 -19.53 15.43
C LYS A 694 -42.54 -19.02 14.87
N ALA A 695 -41.62 -18.67 15.77
CA ALA A 695 -40.21 -18.44 15.45
C ALA A 695 -39.43 -19.77 15.48
N THR A 696 -38.62 -20.01 14.46
CA THR A 696 -37.75 -21.20 14.35
C THR A 696 -36.42 -20.82 13.73
N ALA A 697 -35.34 -21.47 14.19
CA ALA A 697 -34.04 -21.40 13.53
C ALA A 697 -34.17 -21.77 12.05
N LEU A 698 -33.43 -21.07 11.20
CA LEU A 698 -33.46 -21.34 9.76
C LEU A 698 -32.64 -22.58 9.40
N PHE A 699 -31.56 -22.84 10.15
CA PHE A 699 -30.69 -24.00 9.93
C PHE A 699 -31.10 -25.20 10.80
N PRO A 700 -30.95 -26.43 10.30
CA PRO A 700 -31.20 -27.65 11.09
C PRO A 700 -30.25 -27.79 12.29
N GLN A 701 -29.04 -27.24 12.20
CA GLN A 701 -28.02 -27.21 13.24
C GLN A 701 -27.40 -25.80 13.29
N PRO A 702 -26.99 -25.32 14.48
CA PRO A 702 -26.22 -24.10 14.61
C PRO A 702 -25.00 -24.07 13.70
N VAL A 703 -24.74 -22.90 13.11
CA VAL A 703 -23.50 -22.63 12.38
C VAL A 703 -22.65 -21.75 13.27
N GLU A 704 -21.42 -22.18 13.57
CA GLU A 704 -20.46 -21.45 14.42
C GLU A 704 -19.85 -20.23 13.70
N GLN A 705 -20.72 -19.35 13.20
CA GLN A 705 -20.41 -18.15 12.41
C GLN A 705 -21.44 -17.06 12.67
N GLU A 706 -21.02 -15.80 12.53
CA GLU A 706 -21.90 -14.65 12.72
C GLU A 706 -22.59 -14.23 11.41
N PHE A 707 -23.92 -14.21 11.42
CA PHE A 707 -24.78 -13.69 10.36
C PHE A 707 -25.30 -12.29 10.70
N GLY A 708 -24.65 -11.61 11.64
CA GLY A 708 -25.00 -10.27 12.12
C GLY A 708 -23.83 -9.61 12.85
N VAL A 709 -24.05 -8.38 13.30
CA VAL A 709 -23.06 -7.59 14.04
C VAL A 709 -23.75 -6.89 15.22
N PRO A 710 -22.99 -6.49 16.26
CA PRO A 710 -23.50 -5.61 17.31
C PRO A 710 -24.07 -4.32 16.71
N LEU A 711 -25.35 -4.03 16.97
CA LEU A 711 -26.06 -2.89 16.41
C LEU A 711 -25.68 -1.58 17.13
N TRP A 712 -24.51 -1.02 16.81
CA TRP A 712 -24.08 0.31 17.27
C TRP A 712 -24.69 1.45 16.46
N VAL A 713 -24.80 1.26 15.14
CA VAL A 713 -25.36 2.23 14.19
C VAL A 713 -26.51 1.60 13.41
N LEU A 714 -27.51 2.40 13.07
CA LEU A 714 -28.77 1.93 12.50
C LEU A 714 -28.70 1.54 11.00
N GLN A 715 -27.56 1.77 10.34
CA GLN A 715 -27.32 1.48 8.90
C GLN A 715 -26.82 0.07 8.60
N PHE A 716 -26.54 -0.75 9.63
CA PHE A 716 -26.09 -2.11 9.38
C PHE A 716 -27.28 -2.99 8.97
N PHE A 717 -27.13 -3.67 7.85
CA PHE A 717 -28.04 -4.72 7.41
C PHE A 717 -27.16 -5.90 7.02
N PRO A 718 -27.18 -7.01 7.79
CA PRO A 718 -26.24 -8.10 7.57
C PRO A 718 -26.62 -9.00 6.40
N TYR A 719 -27.86 -8.90 5.92
CA TYR A 719 -28.36 -9.63 4.78
C TYR A 719 -29.26 -8.73 3.93
N ALA A 720 -29.32 -9.02 2.63
CA ALA A 720 -30.49 -8.73 1.83
C ALA A 720 -31.16 -10.08 1.57
N ILE A 721 -32.49 -10.10 1.55
CA ILE A 721 -33.22 -11.30 1.14
C ILE A 721 -32.79 -11.55 -0.31
N LEU A 722 -31.99 -12.62 -0.45
CA LEU A 722 -30.96 -12.98 -1.46
C LEU A 722 -29.62 -13.42 -0.74
N ASP A 723 -29.76 -13.97 0.49
CA ASP A 723 -28.98 -14.03 1.78
C ASP A 723 -27.41 -14.02 1.85
N LYS A 724 -26.79 -13.70 3.03
CA LYS A 724 -25.32 -13.66 3.35
C LYS A 724 -24.90 -13.90 4.84
N ALA A 725 -23.61 -14.22 5.12
CA ALA A 725 -22.96 -14.38 6.46
C ALA A 725 -21.43 -14.08 6.51
N VAL A 726 -20.86 -13.77 7.68
CA VAL A 726 -19.44 -13.44 7.99
C VAL A 726 -18.68 -14.64 8.62
N LYS A 727 -17.38 -14.84 8.30
CA LYS A 727 -16.51 -15.90 8.83
C LYS A 727 -15.13 -15.37 9.30
N ASP A 728 -14.67 -15.75 10.50
CA ASP A 728 -13.30 -15.53 11.00
C ASP A 728 -12.83 -14.05 11.00
N GLY A 729 -13.71 -13.12 11.38
CA GLY A 729 -13.41 -11.68 11.30
C GLY A 729 -13.25 -11.14 9.86
N ARG A 730 -13.55 -11.97 8.85
CA ARG A 730 -13.73 -11.60 7.45
C ARG A 730 -15.20 -11.72 7.09
N SER A 731 -15.75 -10.77 6.36
CA SER A 731 -17.08 -10.96 5.79
C SER A 731 -17.03 -12.00 4.68
N GLY A 732 -17.93 -12.98 4.75
CA GLY A 732 -18.20 -13.91 3.66
C GLY A 732 -19.50 -13.54 2.96
N LEU A 733 -19.85 -14.31 1.93
CA LEU A 733 -21.14 -14.25 1.27
C LEU A 733 -21.67 -15.68 1.13
N HIS A 734 -22.89 -15.92 1.60
CA HIS A 734 -23.50 -17.24 1.67
C HIS A 734 -24.92 -17.24 1.13
N ILE A 735 -25.25 -18.08 0.14
CA ILE A 735 -26.64 -18.32 -0.25
C ILE A 735 -27.30 -19.21 0.79
N VAL A 736 -28.46 -18.81 1.29
CA VAL A 736 -29.26 -19.57 2.26
C VAL A 736 -30.62 -19.89 1.67
N ASP A 737 -31.05 -21.15 1.83
CA ASP A 737 -32.37 -21.59 1.45
C ASP A 737 -33.39 -21.31 2.57
N LEU A 738 -34.41 -20.50 2.26
CA LEU A 738 -35.48 -20.14 3.20
C LEU A 738 -36.35 -21.33 3.63
N THR A 739 -36.33 -22.45 2.90
CA THR A 739 -37.01 -23.68 3.35
C THR A 739 -36.36 -24.22 4.64
N GLY A 740 -35.06 -23.98 4.83
CA GLY A 740 -34.28 -24.43 5.98
C GLY A 740 -33.84 -25.89 5.92
N VAL A 741 -33.91 -26.51 4.74
CA VAL A 741 -33.53 -27.92 4.54
C VAL A 741 -32.02 -28.06 4.27
N SER A 742 -31.39 -27.03 3.72
CA SER A 742 -29.99 -27.06 3.28
C SER A 742 -29.08 -26.22 4.17
N ALA A 743 -27.82 -26.65 4.29
CA ALA A 743 -26.76 -25.85 4.90
C ALA A 743 -26.46 -24.60 4.05
N PRO A 744 -25.90 -23.52 4.64
CA PRO A 744 -25.51 -22.34 3.88
C PRO A 744 -24.44 -22.67 2.83
N GLN A 745 -24.59 -22.15 1.61
CA GLN A 745 -23.62 -22.29 0.52
C GLN A 745 -22.72 -21.06 0.44
N ALA A 746 -21.44 -21.20 0.79
CA ALA A 746 -20.46 -20.12 0.66
C ALA A 746 -20.16 -19.80 -0.81
N LEU A 747 -20.07 -18.51 -1.13
CA LEU A 747 -19.63 -18.02 -2.44
C LEU A 747 -18.16 -17.59 -2.37
N ASP A 748 -17.44 -17.81 -3.47
CA ASP A 748 -16.09 -17.29 -3.63
C ASP A 748 -16.15 -15.77 -3.86
N VAL A 749 -15.67 -14.99 -2.88
CA VAL A 749 -15.66 -13.52 -2.89
C VAL A 749 -14.24 -13.00 -2.64
N PRO A 750 -13.78 -11.99 -3.40
CA PRO A 750 -12.48 -11.38 -3.16
C PRO A 750 -12.49 -10.35 -2.00
N TYR A 751 -13.64 -10.13 -1.36
CA TYR A 751 -13.84 -9.10 -0.35
C TYR A 751 -13.71 -9.69 1.06
N VAL A 752 -12.97 -8.99 1.92
CA VAL A 752 -12.78 -9.38 3.33
C VAL A 752 -13.67 -8.60 4.28
N VAL A 753 -14.29 -7.51 3.81
CA VAL A 753 -15.37 -6.80 4.51
C VAL A 753 -16.50 -6.53 3.54
N ILE A 754 -17.73 -6.86 3.93
CA ILE A 754 -18.96 -6.65 3.18
C ILE A 754 -19.95 -5.98 4.13
N ASN A 755 -20.28 -4.73 3.84
CA ASN A 755 -21.24 -3.94 4.62
C ASN A 755 -22.39 -3.44 3.73
N HIS A 756 -23.43 -2.92 4.37
CA HIS A 756 -24.56 -2.24 3.71
C HIS A 756 -25.20 -3.04 2.57
N ILE A 757 -25.41 -4.34 2.75
CA ILE A 757 -26.02 -5.13 1.69
C ILE A 757 -27.49 -4.75 1.45
N ARG A 758 -27.87 -4.60 0.18
CA ARG A 758 -29.24 -4.33 -0.27
C ARG A 758 -29.58 -5.17 -1.50
N SER A 759 -30.85 -5.57 -1.62
CA SER A 759 -31.38 -6.17 -2.85
C SER A 759 -31.60 -5.08 -3.89
N VAL A 760 -31.09 -5.29 -5.10
CA VAL A 760 -31.35 -4.44 -6.28
C VAL A 760 -32.52 -4.98 -7.08
N SER A 761 -32.53 -6.29 -7.30
CA SER A 761 -33.59 -6.99 -8.00
C SER A 761 -33.63 -8.45 -7.55
N ARG A 762 -34.81 -8.90 -7.10
CA ARG A 762 -35.05 -10.30 -6.76
C ARG A 762 -35.21 -11.17 -8.01
N GLU A 763 -35.69 -10.62 -9.12
CA GLU A 763 -35.92 -11.35 -10.37
C GLU A 763 -34.62 -11.73 -11.08
N THR A 764 -33.62 -10.86 -11.01
CA THR A 764 -32.30 -11.04 -11.64
C THR A 764 -31.21 -11.46 -10.63
N HIS A 765 -31.59 -11.71 -9.37
CA HIS A 765 -30.69 -12.06 -8.26
C HIS A 765 -29.51 -11.08 -8.11
N GLU A 766 -29.83 -9.79 -8.09
CA GLU A 766 -28.86 -8.72 -7.98
C GLU A 766 -28.88 -8.11 -6.58
N VAL A 767 -27.70 -7.99 -5.98
CA VAL A 767 -27.46 -7.29 -4.72
C VAL A 767 -26.38 -6.24 -4.88
N VAL A 768 -26.43 -5.21 -4.05
CA VAL A 768 -25.36 -4.21 -3.94
C VAL A 768 -24.85 -4.19 -2.50
N PHE A 769 -23.56 -3.92 -2.32
CA PHE A 769 -22.92 -3.77 -1.02
C PHE A 769 -21.66 -2.91 -1.13
N THR A 770 -21.15 -2.43 -0.01
CA THR A 770 -19.78 -1.89 0.08
C THR A 770 -18.82 -3.04 0.35
N GLY A 771 -17.85 -3.26 -0.52
CA GLY A 771 -16.84 -4.31 -0.42
C GLY A 771 -15.44 -3.74 -0.25
N GLU A 772 -14.68 -4.28 0.69
CA GLU A 772 -13.28 -3.92 0.94
C GLU A 772 -12.39 -5.16 0.75
N LYS A 773 -11.19 -4.96 0.22
CA LYS A 773 -10.19 -6.02 0.06
C LYS A 773 -9.02 -5.79 1.01
N VAL A 774 -8.11 -6.78 1.05
CA VAL A 774 -6.88 -6.70 1.85
C VAL A 774 -5.90 -5.64 1.32
N ASP A 775 -6.00 -5.29 0.03
CA ASP A 775 -5.05 -4.46 -0.70
C ASP A 775 -5.70 -3.38 -1.58
N GLU A 776 -7.03 -3.24 -1.52
CA GLU A 776 -7.79 -2.23 -2.26
C GLU A 776 -8.81 -1.54 -1.34
N GLU A 777 -9.01 -0.25 -1.59
CA GLU A 777 -9.98 0.59 -0.90
C GLU A 777 -11.43 0.12 -1.10
N ALA A 778 -12.30 0.60 -0.21
CA ALA A 778 -13.72 0.32 -0.27
C ALA A 778 -14.31 0.69 -1.63
N SER A 779 -15.22 -0.16 -2.13
CA SER A 779 -15.93 0.08 -3.38
C SER A 779 -17.40 -0.30 -3.25
N ILE A 780 -18.26 0.37 -3.98
CA ILE A 780 -19.66 -0.04 -4.15
C ILE A 780 -19.70 -1.10 -5.23
N ILE A 781 -20.13 -2.30 -4.86
CA ILE A 781 -20.09 -3.49 -5.69
C ILE A 781 -21.51 -3.95 -5.97
N LYS A 782 -21.84 -4.10 -7.25
CA LYS A 782 -22.99 -4.89 -7.68
C LYS A 782 -22.56 -6.34 -7.83
N CYS A 783 -23.31 -7.26 -7.24
CA CYS A 783 -23.13 -8.69 -7.38
C CYS A 783 -24.37 -9.29 -8.03
N THR A 784 -24.16 -10.04 -9.10
CA THR A 784 -25.23 -10.77 -9.81
C THR A 784 -24.96 -12.26 -9.70
N ILE A 785 -25.97 -13.03 -9.28
CA ILE A 785 -25.88 -14.49 -9.13
C ILE A 785 -26.75 -15.13 -10.22
N ALA A 786 -26.14 -15.50 -11.34
CA ALA A 786 -26.86 -15.99 -12.51
C ALA A 786 -27.64 -17.29 -12.24
N ASP A 787 -27.06 -18.16 -11.41
CA ASP A 787 -27.67 -19.42 -10.99
C ASP A 787 -27.43 -19.64 -9.49
N LEU A 788 -28.52 -19.66 -8.72
CA LEU A 788 -28.52 -19.84 -7.28
C LEU A 788 -28.07 -21.25 -6.86
N SER A 789 -28.13 -22.24 -7.76
CA SER A 789 -27.73 -23.62 -7.48
C SER A 789 -26.22 -23.83 -7.63
N SER A 790 -25.59 -23.24 -8.65
CA SER A 790 -24.14 -23.29 -8.84
C SER A 790 -23.36 -22.26 -8.02
N GLY A 791 -24.01 -21.17 -7.58
CA GLY A 791 -23.39 -20.18 -6.70
C GLY A 791 -22.20 -19.45 -7.33
N SER A 792 -22.25 -19.16 -8.63
CA SER A 792 -21.20 -18.40 -9.32
C SER A 792 -21.54 -16.90 -9.38
N PRO A 793 -21.03 -16.06 -8.46
CA PRO A 793 -21.29 -14.63 -8.48
C PRO A 793 -20.43 -13.91 -9.53
N THR A 794 -20.98 -12.85 -10.11
CA THR A 794 -20.22 -11.88 -10.90
C THR A 794 -20.24 -10.53 -10.19
N PHE A 795 -19.07 -9.89 -10.09
CA PHE A 795 -18.91 -8.60 -9.39
C PHE A 795 -18.63 -7.48 -10.38
N THR A 796 -19.38 -6.39 -10.27
CA THR A 796 -19.16 -5.16 -11.02
C THR A 796 -18.92 -4.02 -10.04
N VAL A 797 -17.77 -3.35 -10.16
CA VAL A 797 -17.50 -2.13 -9.40
C VAL A 797 -18.35 -1.00 -9.98
N LEU A 798 -19.28 -0.46 -9.18
CA LEU A 798 -20.09 0.69 -9.57
C LEU A 798 -19.36 2.01 -9.28
N LYS A 799 -18.67 2.08 -8.14
CA LYS A 799 -17.97 3.28 -7.68
C LYS A 799 -16.83 2.88 -6.73
N PRO A 800 -15.56 3.10 -7.08
CA PRO A 800 -14.45 2.98 -6.13
C PRO A 800 -14.41 4.20 -5.21
N ALA A 801 -13.90 4.03 -3.99
CA ALA A 801 -13.48 5.16 -3.16
C ALA A 801 -12.25 5.86 -3.77
N SER A 802 -11.92 7.06 -3.29
CA SER A 802 -10.71 7.77 -3.69
C SER A 802 -9.47 6.96 -3.29
N VAL A 803 -8.64 6.60 -4.27
CA VAL A 803 -7.40 5.86 -4.03
C VAL A 803 -6.24 6.85 -4.03
N PRO A 804 -5.46 6.95 -2.93
CA PRO A 804 -4.18 7.66 -2.96
C PRO A 804 -3.26 7.06 -4.03
N PRO A 805 -2.40 7.84 -4.71
CA PRO A 805 -1.62 7.37 -5.87
C PRO A 805 -0.41 6.50 -5.46
N PHE A 806 -0.61 5.49 -4.61
CA PHE A 806 0.43 4.60 -4.11
C PHE A 806 0.34 3.23 -4.78
N SER A 807 1.49 2.62 -5.08
CA SER A 807 1.57 1.22 -5.53
C SER A 807 1.07 0.28 -4.43
N ARG A 808 0.51 -0.88 -4.84
CA ARG A 808 0.18 -1.98 -3.92
C ARG A 808 1.40 -2.53 -3.19
N ASP A 809 2.61 -2.29 -3.69
CA ASP A 809 3.84 -2.72 -3.03
C ASP A 809 4.08 -2.08 -1.67
N PHE A 810 3.46 -0.93 -1.40
CA PHE A 810 3.48 -0.29 -0.08
C PHE A 810 2.49 -0.92 0.90
N VAL A 811 1.58 -1.79 0.43
CA VAL A 811 0.54 -2.38 1.28
C VAL A 811 1.11 -3.61 1.99
N SER A 812 1.25 -3.49 3.30
CA SER A 812 1.37 -4.64 4.19
C SER A 812 0.03 -5.35 4.27
N THR A 813 0.00 -6.63 3.87
CA THR A 813 -1.21 -7.44 3.93
C THR A 813 -1.47 -8.00 5.34
N PRO A 814 -2.72 -8.01 5.81
CA PRO A 814 -3.08 -8.55 7.12
C PRO A 814 -2.83 -10.05 7.22
N GLN A 815 -2.23 -10.47 8.34
CA GLN A 815 -1.96 -11.85 8.70
C GLN A 815 -2.74 -12.21 9.98
N PRO A 816 -3.94 -12.81 9.88
CA PRO A 816 -4.69 -13.22 11.06
C PRO A 816 -3.99 -14.35 11.80
N MET A 817 -3.87 -14.24 13.13
CA MET A 817 -3.27 -15.24 14.00
C MET A 817 -4.16 -15.47 15.23
N THR A 818 -4.07 -16.66 15.82
CA THR A 818 -4.72 -16.95 17.10
C THR A 818 -3.66 -17.41 18.09
N PHE A 819 -3.48 -16.64 19.14
CA PHE A 819 -2.60 -16.99 20.25
C PHE A 819 -3.36 -17.73 21.33
N LYS A 820 -2.61 -18.43 22.17
CA LYS A 820 -3.14 -19.11 23.34
C LYS A 820 -2.65 -18.38 24.58
N ALA A 821 -3.57 -17.81 25.34
CA ALA A 821 -3.30 -17.21 26.64
C ALA A 821 -2.77 -18.24 27.64
N ALA A 822 -2.16 -17.77 28.74
CA ALA A 822 -1.62 -18.62 29.80
C ALA A 822 -2.69 -19.49 30.47
N ASN A 823 -3.93 -19.02 30.53
CA ASN A 823 -5.09 -19.77 31.04
C ASN A 823 -5.67 -20.76 30.00
N GLY A 824 -5.18 -20.74 28.76
CA GLY A 824 -5.61 -21.60 27.67
C GLY A 824 -6.60 -20.98 26.70
N ASP A 825 -7.12 -19.78 26.99
CA ASP A 825 -8.09 -19.08 26.14
C ASP A 825 -7.48 -18.61 24.82
N PRO A 826 -8.26 -18.56 23.73
CA PRO A 826 -7.81 -17.97 22.48
C PRO A 826 -7.75 -16.44 22.58
N ILE A 827 -6.71 -15.86 21.96
CA ILE A 827 -6.60 -14.42 21.70
C ILE A 827 -6.44 -14.25 20.19
N HIS A 828 -7.42 -13.62 19.55
CA HIS A 828 -7.40 -13.38 18.10
C HIS A 828 -6.71 -12.05 17.78
N VAL A 829 -5.78 -12.09 16.83
CA VAL A 829 -4.98 -10.93 16.44
C VAL A 829 -4.85 -10.84 14.93
N VAL A 830 -4.59 -9.63 14.41
CA VAL A 830 -4.20 -9.43 13.02
C VAL A 830 -2.81 -8.79 13.01
N TYR A 831 -1.85 -9.43 12.33
CA TYR A 831 -0.46 -8.97 12.21
C TYR A 831 -0.19 -8.30 10.86
N TYR A 832 0.55 -7.19 10.84
CA TYR A 832 0.99 -6.49 9.64
C TYR A 832 2.47 -6.16 9.77
N ALA A 833 3.27 -6.79 8.91
CA ALA A 833 4.72 -6.62 8.87
C ALA A 833 5.11 -5.23 8.33
N PRO A 834 6.30 -4.71 8.66
CA PRO A 834 6.88 -3.60 7.92
C PRO A 834 6.95 -3.91 6.43
N ARG A 835 6.47 -3.00 5.57
CA ARG A 835 6.40 -3.22 4.12
C ARG A 835 6.54 -1.92 3.36
N THR A 836 7.47 -1.91 2.42
CA THR A 836 7.66 -0.85 1.42
C THR A 836 8.47 -1.44 0.27
N PRO A 837 8.28 -1.00 -0.97
CA PRO A 837 9.16 -1.35 -2.08
C PRO A 837 10.59 -0.78 -1.91
N ASP A 838 10.78 0.23 -1.05
CA ASP A 838 12.03 0.96 -0.94
C ASP A 838 13.00 0.39 0.12
N TYR A 839 12.55 -0.53 0.98
CA TYR A 839 13.36 -1.11 2.07
C TYR A 839 13.12 -2.61 2.26
N SER A 840 14.19 -3.36 2.53
CA SER A 840 14.15 -4.83 2.67
C SER A 840 14.28 -5.31 4.11
N GLY A 841 14.64 -4.42 5.03
CA GLY A 841 14.84 -4.75 6.43
C GLY A 841 15.67 -3.73 7.18
N SER A 842 16.06 -4.09 8.40
CA SER A 842 16.95 -3.25 9.20
C SER A 842 18.40 -3.29 8.71
N SER A 843 19.10 -2.15 8.81
CA SER A 843 20.56 -2.08 8.67
C SER A 843 21.31 -2.58 9.93
N ILE A 844 20.61 -2.88 11.02
CA ILE A 844 21.14 -3.39 12.28
C ILE A 844 20.85 -4.89 12.36
N ALA A 845 21.92 -5.70 12.40
CA ALA A 845 21.80 -7.16 12.44
C ALA A 845 21.01 -7.64 13.68
N GLY A 846 19.98 -8.45 13.44
CA GLY A 846 19.11 -9.00 14.49
C GLY A 846 18.14 -8.00 15.12
N GLU A 847 18.08 -6.76 14.62
CA GLU A 847 17.06 -5.80 15.04
C GLU A 847 15.67 -6.29 14.61
N ARG A 848 14.69 -6.08 15.49
CA ARG A 848 13.28 -6.38 15.22
C ARG A 848 12.48 -5.08 15.23
N PRO A 849 11.42 -4.96 14.43
CA PRO A 849 10.72 -3.68 14.30
C PRO A 849 10.08 -3.20 15.61
N PRO A 850 10.02 -1.87 15.84
CA PRO A 850 9.13 -1.30 16.83
C PRO A 850 7.69 -1.60 16.44
N CYS A 851 6.82 -1.70 17.43
CA CYS A 851 5.46 -2.17 17.25
C CYS A 851 4.44 -1.17 17.78
N VAL A 852 3.38 -0.94 17.01
CA VAL A 852 2.18 -0.28 17.52
C VAL A 852 1.10 -1.34 17.77
N LEU A 853 0.61 -1.40 19.01
CA LEU A 853 -0.53 -2.23 19.40
C LEU A 853 -1.79 -1.38 19.33
N HIS A 854 -2.82 -1.82 18.62
CA HIS A 854 -4.09 -1.11 18.52
C HIS A 854 -5.21 -1.85 19.27
N VAL A 855 -5.95 -1.09 20.07
CA VAL A 855 -7.12 -1.58 20.80
C VAL A 855 -8.37 -0.91 20.21
N HIS A 856 -9.25 -1.71 19.62
CA HIS A 856 -10.48 -1.21 19.03
C HIS A 856 -11.47 -0.70 20.09
N GLY A 857 -12.31 0.26 19.70
CA GLY A 857 -13.43 0.75 20.51
C GLY A 857 -14.60 -0.24 20.53
N GLY A 858 -15.60 0.01 21.36
CA GLY A 858 -16.76 -0.86 21.54
C GLY A 858 -17.20 -0.91 23.01
N PRO A 859 -16.58 -1.73 23.88
CA PRO A 859 -15.58 -2.76 23.58
C PRO A 859 -16.16 -3.99 22.86
N THR A 860 -17.49 -4.13 22.78
CA THR A 860 -18.16 -5.13 21.93
C THR A 860 -18.12 -4.69 20.46
N GLY A 861 -16.97 -4.88 19.83
CA GLY A 861 -16.70 -4.58 18.42
C GLY A 861 -15.70 -5.57 17.83
N LEU A 862 -15.11 -5.27 16.68
CA LEU A 862 -14.02 -6.09 16.11
C LEU A 862 -13.13 -5.24 15.21
N THR A 863 -11.84 -5.60 15.10
CA THR A 863 -11.05 -5.15 13.95
C THR A 863 -11.32 -6.02 12.73
N VAL A 864 -11.20 -5.40 11.56
CA VAL A 864 -11.27 -6.08 10.26
C VAL A 864 -9.91 -6.17 9.57
N GLN A 865 -9.83 -6.98 8.51
CA GLN A 865 -8.62 -7.25 7.75
C GLN A 865 -8.57 -6.49 6.41
N SER A 866 -9.27 -5.35 6.29
CA SER A 866 -9.25 -4.54 5.08
C SER A 866 -8.09 -3.56 5.05
N LEU A 867 -7.77 -3.03 3.86
CA LEU A 867 -6.80 -1.96 3.70
C LEU A 867 -7.15 -0.76 4.58
N ASN A 868 -6.17 -0.29 5.36
CA ASN A 868 -6.29 0.93 6.15
C ASN A 868 -5.02 1.77 5.97
N TRP A 869 -5.13 2.94 5.35
CA TRP A 869 -3.94 3.77 5.10
C TRP A 869 -3.27 4.31 6.35
N LYS A 870 -3.97 4.39 7.50
CA LYS A 870 -3.33 4.72 8.78
C LYS A 870 -2.40 3.59 9.23
N VAL A 871 -2.73 2.33 8.91
CA VAL A 871 -1.83 1.19 9.09
C VAL A 871 -0.61 1.34 8.18
N GLN A 872 -0.87 1.59 6.90
CA GLN A 872 0.19 1.67 5.90
C GLN A 872 1.14 2.86 6.15
N TYR A 873 0.66 3.93 6.79
CA TYR A 873 1.47 5.06 7.23
C TYR A 873 2.61 4.64 8.17
N PHE A 874 2.42 3.62 9.01
CA PHE A 874 3.47 3.14 9.90
C PHE A 874 4.23 1.93 9.33
N THR A 875 3.56 0.97 8.68
CA THR A 875 4.24 -0.20 8.08
C THR A 875 5.27 0.20 7.04
N SER A 876 4.96 1.22 6.23
CA SER A 876 5.88 1.79 5.24
C SER A 876 7.08 2.52 5.85
N ARG A 877 7.04 2.82 7.16
CA ARG A 877 8.12 3.47 7.92
C ARG A 877 8.98 2.50 8.71
N GLY A 878 8.81 1.19 8.52
CA GLY A 878 9.59 0.18 9.23
C GLY A 878 8.98 -0.21 10.57
N TRP A 879 7.78 0.23 10.89
CA TRP A 879 7.07 -0.20 12.10
C TRP A 879 6.28 -1.47 11.80
N ALA A 880 6.27 -2.43 12.72
CA ALA A 880 5.21 -3.42 12.76
C ALA A 880 3.97 -2.68 13.28
N TRP A 881 3.06 -2.30 12.39
CA TRP A 881 1.91 -1.50 12.80
C TRP A 881 0.84 -2.33 13.51
N GLN A 882 0.87 -3.63 13.33
CA GLN A 882 -0.08 -4.52 13.94
C GLN A 882 0.69 -5.75 14.32
N VAL A 883 1.04 -5.85 15.57
CA VAL A 883 1.08 -7.15 16.22
C VAL A 883 -0.31 -7.58 16.65
N LEU A 884 -1.22 -6.62 16.81
CA LEU A 884 -2.35 -6.76 17.71
C LEU A 884 -3.32 -5.62 17.44
N ASP A 885 -4.13 -5.76 16.40
CA ASP A 885 -5.54 -5.49 16.67
C ASP A 885 -6.05 -6.66 17.49
N VAL A 886 -6.08 -6.46 18.81
CA VAL A 886 -6.56 -7.50 19.71
C VAL A 886 -8.06 -7.51 19.58
N ASN A 887 -8.60 -8.57 19.01
CA ASN A 887 -9.98 -8.92 19.29
C ASN A 887 -9.97 -9.58 20.67
N TYR A 888 -9.74 -8.80 21.72
CA TYR A 888 -9.64 -9.24 23.11
C TYR A 888 -10.95 -9.92 23.57
N GLY A 889 -10.91 -10.76 24.61
CA GLY A 889 -12.13 -11.36 25.16
C GLY A 889 -13.19 -10.29 25.43
N GLY A 890 -14.33 -10.34 24.74
CA GLY A 890 -15.29 -9.23 24.63
C GLY A 890 -15.61 -8.79 23.21
N SER A 891 -14.71 -9.00 22.26
CA SER A 891 -14.92 -8.68 20.86
C SER A 891 -16.03 -9.53 20.24
N SER A 892 -16.77 -8.94 19.31
CA SER A 892 -17.74 -9.64 18.47
C SER A 892 -17.06 -10.39 17.32
N GLY A 893 -17.78 -11.27 16.62
CA GLY A 893 -17.23 -12.05 15.50
C GLY A 893 -16.88 -13.50 15.84
N TYR A 894 -16.91 -13.87 17.12
CA TYR A 894 -16.42 -15.16 17.65
C TYR A 894 -17.46 -15.89 18.52
N GLY A 895 -18.74 -15.51 18.42
CA GLY A 895 -19.82 -16.09 19.21
C GLY A 895 -20.08 -15.35 20.53
N ARG A 896 -21.26 -15.59 21.10
CA ARG A 896 -21.74 -14.97 22.34
C ARG A 896 -20.81 -15.26 23.51
N ASP A 897 -20.29 -16.47 23.62
CA ASP A 897 -19.38 -16.87 24.70
C ASP A 897 -18.10 -16.01 24.73
N TYR A 898 -17.58 -15.65 23.55
CA TYR A 898 -16.40 -14.78 23.47
C TYR A 898 -16.71 -13.36 23.92
N ILE A 899 -17.88 -12.81 23.55
CA ILE A 899 -18.36 -11.50 24.04
C ILE A 899 -18.54 -11.54 25.58
N GLN A 900 -19.10 -12.63 26.12
CA GLN A 900 -19.36 -12.78 27.55
C GLN A 900 -18.08 -12.83 28.40
N ARG A 901 -16.90 -13.10 27.82
CA ARG A 901 -15.61 -13.05 28.56
C ARG A 901 -15.38 -11.69 29.23
N LEU A 902 -15.88 -10.60 28.65
CA LEU A 902 -15.68 -9.25 29.19
C LEU A 902 -16.68 -8.85 30.26
N VAL A 903 -17.79 -9.59 30.42
CA VAL A 903 -18.81 -9.27 31.42
C VAL A 903 -18.21 -9.38 32.82
N GLY A 904 -18.29 -8.30 33.58
CA GLY A 904 -17.64 -8.18 34.89
C GLY A 904 -16.12 -7.99 34.85
N ASN A 905 -15.47 -8.04 33.69
CA ASN A 905 -14.02 -8.11 33.53
C ASN A 905 -13.41 -6.99 32.69
N TRP A 906 -14.15 -5.94 32.35
CA TRP A 906 -13.59 -4.78 31.63
C TRP A 906 -12.57 -4.04 32.50
N GLY A 907 -11.40 -3.73 31.93
CA GLY A 907 -10.19 -3.28 32.62
C GLY A 907 -9.27 -4.42 33.09
N VAL A 908 -9.63 -5.67 32.82
CA VAL A 908 -8.89 -6.88 33.24
C VAL A 908 -8.60 -7.76 32.02
N VAL A 909 -9.64 -8.31 31.38
CA VAL A 909 -9.46 -9.25 30.25
C VAL A 909 -8.91 -8.54 29.02
N ASP A 910 -9.46 -7.37 28.68
CA ASP A 910 -8.98 -6.52 27.59
C ASP A 910 -7.51 -6.11 27.78
N VAL A 911 -7.13 -5.74 29.00
CA VAL A 911 -5.76 -5.35 29.34
C VAL A 911 -4.80 -6.55 29.29
N GLU A 912 -5.18 -7.67 29.91
CA GLU A 912 -4.35 -8.87 30.00
C GLU A 912 -4.15 -9.52 28.62
N ASP A 913 -5.20 -9.59 27.79
CA ASP A 913 -5.09 -10.12 26.42
C ASP A 913 -4.13 -9.26 25.57
N CYS A 914 -4.17 -7.92 25.71
CA CYS A 914 -3.22 -7.03 25.05
C CYS A 914 -1.77 -7.27 25.49
N ILE A 915 -1.52 -7.39 26.80
CA ILE A 915 -0.19 -7.62 27.36
C ILE A 915 0.34 -9.00 26.95
N GLN A 916 -0.48 -10.04 27.07
CA GLN A 916 -0.10 -11.40 26.73
C GLN A 916 0.27 -11.52 25.26
N ALA A 917 -0.56 -10.98 24.38
CA ALA A 917 -0.26 -11.09 22.97
C ALA A 917 1.01 -10.30 22.59
N ALA A 918 1.26 -9.13 23.20
CA ALA A 918 2.49 -8.37 22.97
C ALA A 918 3.73 -9.18 23.38
N ARG A 919 3.63 -9.97 24.44
CA ARG A 919 4.70 -10.89 24.88
C ARG A 919 4.86 -12.09 23.96
N ILE A 920 3.75 -12.73 23.56
CA ILE A 920 3.75 -13.94 22.75
C ILE A 920 4.43 -13.68 21.40
N ILE A 921 4.05 -12.61 20.70
CA ILE A 921 4.62 -12.30 19.37
C ILE A 921 6.10 -11.87 19.43
N SER A 922 6.55 -11.31 20.55
CA SER A 922 7.92 -10.84 20.77
C SER A 922 8.86 -12.00 21.12
N SER A 923 8.30 -13.13 21.52
CA SER A 923 9.00 -14.31 22.03
C SER A 923 8.97 -15.44 21.00
N ALA A 924 9.80 -16.47 21.23
CA ALA A 924 9.71 -17.70 20.44
C ALA A 924 8.31 -18.34 20.58
N PRO A 925 7.74 -18.91 19.51
CA PRO A 925 8.37 -19.16 18.21
C PRO A 925 8.34 -17.97 17.22
N TYR A 926 7.60 -16.90 17.51
CA TYR A 926 7.33 -15.84 16.53
C TYR A 926 8.51 -14.86 16.37
N ASN A 927 9.02 -14.27 17.46
CA ASN A 927 10.13 -13.31 17.45
C ASN A 927 9.96 -12.14 16.43
N LEU A 928 8.73 -11.69 16.18
CA LEU A 928 8.45 -10.77 15.07
C LEU A 928 8.69 -9.29 15.40
N VAL A 929 8.69 -8.91 16.68
CA VAL A 929 8.86 -7.52 17.13
C VAL A 929 9.82 -7.39 18.30
N ASP A 930 10.29 -6.17 18.53
CA ASP A 930 11.12 -5.84 19.69
C ASP A 930 10.26 -5.61 20.94
N PRO A 931 10.39 -6.45 21.99
CA PRO A 931 9.59 -6.33 23.21
C PRO A 931 9.83 -5.02 23.99
N LYS A 932 10.92 -4.29 23.72
CA LYS A 932 11.22 -3.00 24.37
C LYS A 932 10.68 -1.80 23.60
N ARG A 933 10.17 -2.01 22.38
CA ARG A 933 9.69 -0.96 21.48
C ARG A 933 8.24 -1.17 21.07
N VAL A 934 7.43 -1.72 21.96
CA VAL A 934 5.98 -1.86 21.79
C VAL A 934 5.29 -0.66 22.42
N VAL A 935 4.47 0.05 21.65
CA VAL A 935 3.59 1.13 22.13
C VAL A 935 2.13 0.72 21.97
N ILE A 936 1.21 1.26 22.77
CA ILE A 936 -0.22 0.90 22.74
C ILE A 936 -1.09 2.11 22.40
N ARG A 937 -2.09 1.93 21.53
CA ARG A 937 -3.03 2.99 21.16
C ARG A 937 -4.47 2.48 21.10
N GLY A 938 -5.42 3.40 21.26
CA GLY A 938 -6.83 3.04 21.20
C GLY A 938 -7.73 4.26 21.29
N GLY A 939 -8.94 4.13 20.76
CA GLY A 939 -9.99 5.15 20.84
C GLY A 939 -11.17 4.68 21.69
N SER A 940 -11.86 5.59 22.37
CA SER A 940 -13.09 5.27 23.12
C SER A 940 -12.82 4.17 24.17
N ALA A 941 -13.56 3.06 24.16
CA ALA A 941 -13.29 1.91 25.01
C ALA A 941 -11.85 1.38 24.89
N GLY A 942 -11.24 1.39 23.70
CA GLY A 942 -9.83 1.04 23.52
C GLY A 942 -8.88 2.08 24.12
N GLY A 943 -9.30 3.35 24.17
CA GLY A 943 -8.61 4.42 24.89
C GLY A 943 -8.63 4.22 26.40
N TYR A 944 -9.70 3.63 26.95
CA TYR A 944 -9.73 3.16 28.34
C TYR A 944 -8.75 2.01 28.57
N THR A 945 -8.76 0.98 27.71
CA THR A 945 -7.82 -0.15 27.83
C THR A 945 -6.36 0.32 27.77
N VAL A 946 -6.03 1.32 26.94
CA VAL A 946 -4.71 1.98 26.94
C VAL A 946 -4.39 2.54 28.31
N LEU A 947 -5.27 3.38 28.87
CA LEU A 947 -5.04 4.01 30.17
C LEU A 947 -4.97 2.97 31.30
N ALA A 948 -5.82 1.95 31.28
CA ALA A 948 -5.83 0.85 32.24
C ALA A 948 -4.56 -0.02 32.13
N ALA A 949 -4.05 -0.26 30.92
CA ALA A 949 -2.79 -0.98 30.72
C ALA A 949 -1.59 -0.21 31.30
N LEU A 950 -1.61 1.12 31.21
CA LEU A 950 -0.53 1.98 31.70
C LEU A 950 -0.65 2.32 33.20
N ALA A 951 -1.86 2.32 33.76
CA ALA A 951 -2.11 2.72 35.15
C ALA A 951 -2.41 1.54 36.08
N ASN A 952 -3.24 0.59 35.64
CA ASN A 952 -3.85 -0.42 36.50
C ASN A 952 -3.16 -1.79 36.39
N ALA A 953 -2.62 -2.13 35.21
CA ALA A 953 -2.08 -3.46 34.92
C ALA A 953 -1.03 -3.93 35.96
N PRO A 954 -0.96 -5.24 36.27
CA PRO A 954 0.10 -5.77 37.13
C PRO A 954 1.50 -5.49 36.59
N ASP A 955 1.67 -5.54 35.27
CA ASP A 955 2.90 -5.18 34.57
C ASP A 955 2.68 -4.00 33.62
N VAL A 956 2.82 -2.79 34.15
CA VAL A 956 2.78 -1.54 33.36
C VAL A 956 3.99 -1.38 32.43
N THR A 957 4.97 -2.29 32.47
CA THR A 957 6.21 -2.22 31.67
C THR A 957 6.11 -2.97 30.33
N ALA A 958 4.94 -3.55 30.03
CA ALA A 958 4.66 -4.22 28.76
C ALA A 958 4.70 -3.28 27.56
N PHE A 959 4.52 -1.96 27.78
CA PHE A 959 4.50 -0.94 26.74
C PHE A 959 5.45 0.21 27.09
N ALA A 960 6.12 0.75 26.08
CA ALA A 960 7.04 1.89 26.19
C ALA A 960 6.32 3.25 26.15
N ALA A 961 5.11 3.32 25.58
CA ALA A 961 4.28 4.52 25.53
C ALA A 961 2.84 4.14 25.18
N GLY A 962 1.91 5.07 25.33
CA GLY A 962 0.60 4.91 24.71
C GLY A 962 -0.18 6.18 24.39
N THR A 963 -1.07 6.05 23.40
CA THR A 963 -1.97 7.12 22.91
C THR A 963 -3.42 6.74 23.15
N SER A 964 -4.10 7.51 23.99
CA SER A 964 -5.54 7.39 24.26
C SER A 964 -6.30 8.50 23.51
N SER A 965 -7.22 8.11 22.63
CA SER A 965 -8.11 9.06 21.94
C SER A 965 -9.50 8.98 22.53
N TYR A 966 -10.05 10.09 23.06
CA TYR A 966 -11.37 10.17 23.71
C TYR A 966 -11.67 8.94 24.58
N GLY A 967 -10.69 8.55 25.40
CA GLY A 967 -10.74 7.36 26.24
C GLY A 967 -11.29 7.66 27.64
N VAL A 968 -11.90 6.66 28.24
CA VAL A 968 -12.45 6.76 29.60
C VAL A 968 -11.31 6.70 30.62
N SER A 969 -11.25 7.67 31.52
CA SER A 969 -10.24 7.75 32.58
C SER A 969 -10.81 7.53 33.99
N ASP A 970 -12.09 7.81 34.20
CA ASP A 970 -12.82 7.55 35.43
C ASP A 970 -14.22 7.02 35.13
N LEU A 971 -14.52 5.85 35.70
CA LEU A 971 -15.77 5.14 35.49
C LEU A 971 -16.95 5.82 36.19
N ASN A 972 -16.74 6.54 37.29
CA ASN A 972 -17.86 7.17 38.02
C ASN A 972 -18.44 8.37 37.27
N PRO A 973 -17.66 9.39 36.86
CA PRO A 973 -18.18 10.52 36.09
C PRO A 973 -18.74 10.09 34.73
N LEU A 974 -18.26 8.98 34.16
CA LEU A 974 -18.80 8.47 32.90
C LEU A 974 -20.26 8.03 33.05
N VAL A 975 -20.61 7.30 34.11
CA VAL A 975 -22.01 6.89 34.37
C VAL A 975 -22.95 8.10 34.50
N GLU A 976 -22.46 9.20 35.07
CA GLU A 976 -23.26 10.39 35.31
C GLU A 976 -23.48 11.26 34.06
N HIS A 977 -22.55 11.20 33.10
CA HIS A 977 -22.48 12.20 32.02
C HIS A 977 -22.48 11.62 30.61
N THR A 978 -22.32 10.31 30.42
CA THR A 978 -22.43 9.69 29.10
C THR A 978 -23.86 9.76 28.57
N HIS A 979 -24.01 9.59 27.26
CA HIS A 979 -25.31 9.60 26.58
C HIS A 979 -26.24 8.46 27.03
N LYS A 980 -27.52 8.52 26.66
CA LYS A 980 -28.52 7.53 27.09
C LYS A 980 -28.15 6.10 26.68
N PHE A 981 -27.68 5.90 25.45
CA PHE A 981 -27.49 4.57 24.85
C PHE A 981 -26.52 3.68 25.62
N GLU A 982 -25.40 4.21 26.09
CA GLU A 982 -24.41 3.47 26.88
C GLU A 982 -24.51 3.70 28.40
N SER A 983 -25.49 4.49 28.87
CA SER A 983 -25.59 4.91 30.29
C SER A 983 -25.66 3.74 31.30
N ARG A 984 -26.09 2.56 30.85
CA ARG A 984 -26.15 1.33 31.66
C ARG A 984 -25.16 0.25 31.23
N TYR A 985 -24.38 0.50 30.18
CA TYR A 985 -23.48 -0.50 29.62
C TYR A 985 -22.36 -0.88 30.60
N LEU A 986 -21.84 0.13 31.32
CA LEU A 986 -20.84 -0.04 32.38
C LEU A 986 -21.26 -1.06 33.44
N GLU A 987 -22.54 -1.07 33.83
CA GLU A 987 -23.04 -1.95 34.91
C GLU A 987 -22.72 -3.41 34.62
N LYS A 988 -22.80 -3.82 33.35
CA LYS A 988 -22.49 -5.18 32.94
C LYS A 988 -21.00 -5.40 32.70
N LEU A 989 -20.31 -4.44 32.09
CA LEU A 989 -18.87 -4.52 31.84
C LEU A 989 -18.05 -4.64 33.13
N VAL A 990 -18.49 -4.01 34.23
CA VAL A 990 -17.80 -4.05 35.53
C VAL A 990 -18.47 -4.96 36.55
N GLY A 991 -19.66 -5.50 36.26
CA GLY A 991 -20.32 -6.54 37.07
C GLY A 991 -21.22 -6.02 38.20
N GLY A 992 -21.67 -4.77 38.11
CA GLY A 992 -22.63 -4.13 39.01
C GLY A 992 -22.64 -2.62 38.84
N THR A 993 -23.56 -1.94 39.52
CA THR A 993 -23.59 -0.46 39.57
C THR A 993 -22.48 0.09 40.48
N SER A 994 -22.17 1.40 40.35
CA SER A 994 -21.18 2.08 41.22
C SER A 994 -21.52 2.02 42.71
N LYS A 995 -22.78 1.76 43.06
CA LYS A 995 -23.23 1.56 44.45
C LYS A 995 -23.05 0.12 44.93
N GLU A 996 -23.18 -0.86 44.03
CA GLU A 996 -23.06 -2.29 44.36
C GLU A 996 -21.59 -2.75 44.42
N VAL A 997 -20.76 -2.24 43.51
CA VAL A 997 -19.34 -2.60 43.40
C VAL A 997 -18.41 -1.36 43.42
N PRO A 998 -18.50 -0.49 44.45
CA PRO A 998 -17.76 0.78 44.49
C PRO A 998 -16.24 0.60 44.40
N GLU A 999 -15.71 -0.45 45.01
CA GLU A 999 -14.26 -0.75 44.94
C GLU A 999 -13.84 -1.12 43.51
N VAL A 1000 -14.68 -1.80 42.73
CA VAL A 1000 -14.37 -2.14 41.33
C VAL A 1000 -14.31 -0.87 40.47
N TYR A 1001 -15.27 0.05 40.64
CA TYR A 1001 -15.25 1.34 39.93
C TYR A 1001 -14.00 2.14 40.27
N LYS A 1002 -13.60 2.14 41.55
CA LYS A 1002 -12.41 2.84 42.02
C LYS A 1002 -11.12 2.21 41.48
N ASP A 1003 -10.94 0.91 41.67
CA ASP A 1003 -9.73 0.16 41.31
C ASP A 1003 -9.52 0.09 39.79
N ARG A 1004 -10.60 0.09 39.01
CA ARG A 1004 -10.51 0.01 37.55
C ARG A 1004 -10.50 1.36 36.85
N SER A 1005 -10.73 2.47 37.57
CA SER A 1005 -10.59 3.81 37.00
C SER A 1005 -9.11 4.21 36.89
N PRO A 1006 -8.54 4.36 35.67
CA PRO A 1006 -7.13 4.70 35.50
C PRO A 1006 -6.69 5.97 36.25
N LEU A 1007 -7.59 6.95 36.43
CA LEU A 1007 -7.32 8.18 37.17
C LEU A 1007 -6.81 7.95 38.60
N ASN A 1008 -7.32 6.92 39.29
CA ASN A 1008 -6.94 6.61 40.67
C ASN A 1008 -5.52 6.03 40.78
N HIS A 1009 -4.95 5.61 39.66
CA HIS A 1009 -3.62 5.01 39.56
C HIS A 1009 -2.69 5.80 38.62
N ALA A 1010 -3.04 7.07 38.35
CA ALA A 1010 -2.27 7.96 37.47
C ALA A 1010 -0.82 8.18 37.93
N ASP A 1011 -0.50 7.94 39.21
CA ASP A 1011 0.86 7.96 39.76
C ASP A 1011 1.77 6.87 39.17
N ARG A 1012 1.19 5.83 38.55
CA ARG A 1012 1.93 4.74 37.91
C ARG A 1012 2.31 5.05 36.46
N ILE A 1013 1.74 6.11 35.87
CA ILE A 1013 2.09 6.62 34.53
C ILE A 1013 3.25 7.63 34.69
N VAL A 1014 4.48 7.13 34.75
CA VAL A 1014 5.69 7.94 35.00
C VAL A 1014 6.78 7.79 33.94
N ALA A 1015 7.59 8.84 33.75
CA ALA A 1015 8.82 8.81 32.97
C ALA A 1015 10.07 8.83 33.88
N PRO A 1016 11.24 8.34 33.45
CA PRO A 1016 12.50 8.53 34.15
C PRO A 1016 12.88 9.99 34.22
N LEU A 1017 13.42 10.37 35.37
CA LEU A 1017 14.29 11.53 35.52
C LEU A 1017 15.59 11.26 34.73
N LEU A 1018 15.75 11.78 33.51
CA LEU A 1018 17.07 11.85 32.86
C LEU A 1018 17.63 13.27 32.97
N VAL A 1019 18.44 13.47 34.02
CA VAL A 1019 19.34 14.61 34.15
C VAL A 1019 20.35 14.55 32.99
N ARG A 1020 20.40 15.60 32.18
CA ARG A 1020 21.50 15.86 31.23
C ARG A 1020 22.84 15.81 31.98
N GLN A 1021 23.61 14.73 31.80
CA GLN A 1021 25.06 14.81 31.64
C GLN A 1021 25.64 13.48 31.14
N PHE A 1022 26.35 13.56 30.02
CA PHE A 1022 27.37 12.59 29.63
C PHE A 1022 28.28 12.28 30.84
N LEU A 1023 28.33 11.01 31.27
CA LEU A 1023 29.53 10.25 31.69
C LEU A 1023 29.11 9.03 32.55
N TYR A 1024 29.61 7.86 32.14
CA TYR A 1024 29.93 6.68 32.95
C TYR A 1024 29.11 6.46 34.23
N LEU A 1025 28.21 5.46 34.22
CA LEU A 1025 28.14 4.40 35.23
C LEU A 1025 27.09 3.35 34.80
N GLN A 1026 27.58 2.17 34.44
CA GLN A 1026 26.85 0.92 34.65
C GLN A 1026 26.48 0.85 36.14
N PHE A 1027 25.28 0.34 36.44
CA PHE A 1027 24.61 0.31 37.76
C PHE A 1027 23.69 1.50 38.06
N LEU A 1028 22.50 1.51 37.45
CA LEU A 1028 21.23 1.74 38.14
C LEU A 1028 20.11 1.00 37.38
N ARG A 1029 19.27 0.30 38.14
CA ARG A 1029 18.21 -0.61 37.67
C ARG A 1029 17.06 0.18 37.01
N ARG A 1030 16.52 -0.40 35.92
CA ARG A 1030 15.18 -0.19 35.31
C ARG A 1030 14.43 1.06 35.77
N VAL A 1031 14.56 2.15 35.02
CA VAL A 1031 13.59 3.26 35.05
C VAL A 1031 12.87 3.24 33.71
N VAL A 1032 11.56 3.04 33.74
CA VAL A 1032 10.71 2.82 32.56
C VAL A 1032 10.12 4.16 32.13
N LEU A 1033 10.28 4.52 30.85
CA LEU A 1033 9.56 5.60 30.16
C LEU A 1033 8.13 5.12 29.94
N ILE A 1034 7.15 5.74 30.61
CA ILE A 1034 5.75 5.68 30.21
C ILE A 1034 5.32 7.12 29.96
N CYS A 1035 5.26 7.50 28.69
CA CYS A 1035 4.68 8.77 28.27
C CYS A 1035 3.26 8.51 27.76
N GLY A 1036 2.31 9.37 28.14
CA GLY A 1036 0.93 9.33 27.65
C GLY A 1036 0.63 10.44 26.65
N LYS A 1037 -0.20 10.16 25.65
CA LYS A 1037 -0.78 11.19 24.78
C LYS A 1037 -2.30 11.09 24.76
N ILE A 1038 -2.99 12.20 24.97
CA ILE A 1038 -4.45 12.29 24.99
C ILE A 1038 -4.93 13.19 23.86
N LEU A 1039 -5.80 12.65 23.02
CA LEU A 1039 -6.46 13.36 21.92
C LEU A 1039 -7.96 13.41 22.21
N GLN A 1040 -8.58 14.60 22.21
CA GLN A 1040 -9.98 14.78 22.63
C GLN A 1040 -10.76 15.69 21.67
N GLY A 1041 -12.05 15.38 21.44
CA GLY A 1041 -13.00 16.25 20.74
C GLY A 1041 -13.72 17.19 21.70
N GLU A 1042 -13.94 18.44 21.30
CA GLU A 1042 -14.61 19.45 22.12
C GLU A 1042 -16.08 19.16 22.41
N ILE A 1043 -16.80 18.60 21.43
CA ILE A 1043 -18.26 18.39 21.50
C ILE A 1043 -18.62 16.89 21.62
N ASP A 1044 -17.69 16.09 22.16
CA ASP A 1044 -17.89 14.66 22.40
C ASP A 1044 -18.92 14.43 23.53
N ARG A 1045 -20.01 13.72 23.21
CA ARG A 1045 -21.09 13.34 24.14
C ARG A 1045 -21.02 11.88 24.60
N VAL A 1046 -20.14 11.07 24.00
CA VAL A 1046 -19.93 9.67 24.37
C VAL A 1046 -18.91 9.60 25.50
N VAL A 1047 -17.74 10.22 25.28
CA VAL A 1047 -16.69 10.41 26.29
C VAL A 1047 -16.43 11.91 26.43
N PRO A 1048 -17.03 12.57 27.44
CA PRO A 1048 -16.89 14.01 27.65
C PRO A 1048 -15.43 14.43 27.83
N LYS A 1049 -15.07 15.63 27.35
CA LYS A 1049 -13.69 16.13 27.38
C LYS A 1049 -13.09 16.21 28.79
N GLU A 1050 -13.94 16.34 29.79
CA GLU A 1050 -13.59 16.37 31.21
C GLU A 1050 -12.82 15.09 31.61
N GLN A 1051 -13.11 13.95 30.98
CA GLN A 1051 -12.36 12.70 31.18
C GLN A 1051 -10.88 12.87 30.81
N ALA A 1052 -10.61 13.50 29.66
CA ALA A 1052 -9.25 13.78 29.20
C ALA A 1052 -8.53 14.82 30.07
N GLU A 1053 -9.23 15.86 30.50
CA GLU A 1053 -8.70 16.91 31.37
C GLU A 1053 -8.32 16.34 32.76
N LEU A 1054 -9.18 15.50 33.35
CA LEU A 1054 -8.95 14.87 34.64
C LEU A 1054 -7.68 14.01 34.66
N ILE A 1055 -7.49 13.14 33.66
CA ILE A 1055 -6.29 12.29 33.63
C ILE A 1055 -5.03 13.08 33.28
N TYR A 1056 -5.14 14.12 32.45
CA TYR A 1056 -4.03 15.01 32.15
C TYR A 1056 -3.51 15.70 33.42
N ASP A 1057 -4.41 16.32 34.19
CA ASP A 1057 -4.07 16.98 35.45
C ASP A 1057 -3.58 15.97 36.49
N GLY A 1058 -4.20 14.78 36.53
CA GLY A 1058 -3.82 13.67 37.39
C GLY A 1058 -2.38 13.20 37.16
N VAL A 1059 -1.97 12.98 35.92
CA VAL A 1059 -0.61 12.54 35.58
C VAL A 1059 0.39 13.69 35.76
N LYS A 1060 0.04 14.90 35.29
CA LYS A 1060 0.93 16.06 35.33
C LYS A 1060 1.25 16.53 36.75
N SER A 1061 0.26 16.55 37.64
CA SER A 1061 0.47 16.92 39.05
C SER A 1061 1.42 15.98 39.80
N ARG A 1062 1.63 14.77 39.27
CA ARG A 1062 2.49 13.72 39.84
C ARG A 1062 3.83 13.59 39.09
N GLY A 1063 4.12 14.48 38.16
CA GLY A 1063 5.40 14.54 37.44
C GLY A 1063 5.53 13.61 36.22
N GLY A 1064 4.44 13.01 35.75
CA GLY A 1064 4.44 12.20 34.52
C GLY A 1064 4.56 13.05 33.25
N ILE A 1065 5.08 12.47 32.17
CA ILE A 1065 5.13 13.09 30.85
C ILE A 1065 3.84 12.78 30.11
N ILE A 1066 3.02 13.82 29.91
CA ILE A 1066 1.73 13.69 29.23
C ILE A 1066 1.48 14.87 28.29
N GLU A 1067 1.01 14.56 27.08
CA GLU A 1067 0.55 15.56 26.11
C GLU A 1067 -0.98 15.51 25.99
N TYR A 1068 -1.62 16.68 25.91
CA TYR A 1068 -3.05 16.81 25.70
C TYR A 1068 -3.33 17.71 24.50
N LYS A 1069 -4.24 17.26 23.63
CA LYS A 1069 -4.71 18.02 22.48
C LYS A 1069 -6.23 17.95 22.36
N LEU A 1070 -6.86 19.12 22.48
CA LEU A 1070 -8.28 19.33 22.19
C LEU A 1070 -8.47 19.76 20.72
N TYR A 1071 -9.42 19.13 20.03
CA TYR A 1071 -9.84 19.45 18.67
C TYR A 1071 -11.20 20.14 18.67
N LEU A 1072 -11.20 21.43 18.34
CA LEU A 1072 -12.41 22.26 18.32
C LEU A 1072 -13.37 21.83 17.21
N GLY A 1073 -14.66 21.76 17.54
CA GLY A 1073 -15.72 21.33 16.63
C GLY A 1073 -15.71 19.84 16.24
N GLU A 1074 -14.86 19.02 16.84
CA GLU A 1074 -14.90 17.55 16.70
C GLU A 1074 -15.71 16.92 17.84
N GLY A 1075 -16.49 15.90 17.51
CA GLY A 1075 -17.20 15.05 18.49
C GLY A 1075 -16.43 13.75 18.76
N HIS A 1076 -17.18 12.66 18.98
CA HIS A 1076 -16.60 11.33 19.12
C HIS A 1076 -16.02 10.86 17.77
N GLY A 1077 -14.69 10.80 17.67
CA GLY A 1077 -13.96 10.51 16.43
C GLY A 1077 -13.73 11.73 15.51
N TRP A 1078 -12.56 11.78 14.87
CA TRP A 1078 -12.14 12.89 14.00
C TRP A 1078 -12.76 12.80 12.61
N ARG A 1079 -13.35 13.89 12.11
CA ARG A 1079 -13.98 13.94 10.77
C ARG A 1079 -13.34 14.97 9.85
N GLN A 1080 -12.79 16.06 10.38
CA GLN A 1080 -12.19 17.11 9.57
C GLN A 1080 -10.77 16.70 9.15
N GLU A 1081 -10.45 16.89 7.87
CA GLU A 1081 -9.15 16.53 7.29
C GLU A 1081 -7.96 17.06 8.11
N LYS A 1082 -8.00 18.34 8.49
CA LYS A 1082 -6.94 18.99 9.27
C LYS A 1082 -6.68 18.32 10.63
N ASN A 1083 -7.73 17.80 11.27
CA ASN A 1083 -7.65 17.21 12.61
C ASN A 1083 -7.18 15.76 12.53
N ILE A 1084 -7.64 15.00 11.52
CA ILE A 1084 -7.14 13.64 11.24
C ILE A 1084 -5.63 13.69 10.96
N ARG A 1085 -5.18 14.64 10.12
CA ARG A 1085 -3.76 14.83 9.80
C ARG A 1085 -2.93 15.17 11.05
N ASP A 1086 -3.32 16.22 11.78
CA ASP A 1086 -2.61 16.66 12.98
C ASP A 1086 -2.54 15.55 14.05
N ALA A 1087 -3.62 14.78 14.24
CA ALA A 1087 -3.64 13.65 15.18
C ALA A 1087 -2.59 12.57 14.81
N LEU A 1088 -2.54 12.18 13.54
CA LEU A 1088 -1.64 11.12 13.06
C LEU A 1088 -0.16 11.52 13.10
N GLU A 1089 0.15 12.75 12.66
CA GLU A 1089 1.51 13.29 12.68
C GLU A 1089 2.04 13.45 14.10
N ARG A 1090 1.20 13.98 15.00
CA ARG A 1090 1.53 14.12 16.42
C ARG A 1090 1.74 12.78 17.11
N GLU A 1091 0.97 11.77 16.75
CA GLU A 1091 1.11 10.42 17.29
C GLU A 1091 2.45 9.80 16.87
N LEU A 1092 2.80 9.86 15.58
CA LEU A 1092 4.09 9.36 15.10
C LEU A 1092 5.28 10.10 15.75
N GLN A 1093 5.25 11.43 15.76
CA GLN A 1093 6.32 12.25 16.37
C GLN A 1093 6.53 11.90 17.85
N PHE A 1094 5.44 11.63 18.57
CA PHE A 1094 5.49 11.24 19.96
C PHE A 1094 6.18 9.86 20.13
N TYR A 1095 5.80 8.87 19.34
CA TYR A 1095 6.46 7.55 19.40
C TYR A 1095 7.92 7.61 18.98
N GLU A 1096 8.26 8.36 17.93
CA GLU A 1096 9.64 8.56 17.48
C GLU A 1096 10.50 9.19 18.59
N GLY A 1097 9.96 10.17 19.31
CA GLY A 1097 10.64 10.81 20.44
C GLY A 1097 10.84 9.89 21.64
N VAL A 1098 9.81 9.12 22.04
CA VAL A 1098 9.90 8.22 23.21
C VAL A 1098 10.84 7.04 22.94
N LEU A 1099 10.84 6.52 21.71
CA LEU A 1099 11.71 5.40 21.32
C LEU A 1099 13.11 5.83 20.86
N GLY A 1100 13.38 7.14 20.77
CA GLY A 1100 14.68 7.68 20.36
C GLY A 1100 15.05 7.38 18.91
N LEU A 1101 14.05 7.34 18.01
CA LEU A 1101 14.21 7.00 16.59
C LEU A 1101 14.62 8.19 15.73
N LYS A 1102 14.36 9.43 16.19
CA LYS A 1102 14.82 10.67 15.56
C LYS A 1102 15.37 11.61 16.63
N ASN A 1103 16.59 12.11 16.40
CA ASN A 1103 17.21 13.19 17.16
C ASN A 1103 17.31 14.44 16.29
#